data_AF-O74521-F1
#
_entry.id   AF-O74521-F1
#
_cell.length_a   1.000
_cell.length_b   1.000
_cell.length_c   1.000
_cell.angle_alpha   90.00
_cell.angle_beta   90.00
_cell.angle_gamma   90.00
#
_symmetry.space_group_name_H-M   'P 1'
#
loop_
_entity.id
_entity.type
_entity.pdbx_description
1 polymer ?
#
loop_
_entity_poly.entity_id
_entity_poly.type
_entity_poly.pdbx_seq_one_letter_code
_entity_poly.pdbx_strand_id
1 'polypeptide(L)'
;MDSLTSILLLLELQHEFSGLKVPGRLAKFGPPFRPSEEFADAEDSPVMKMIAQSYIFTPTLPGVNKAPPEFWSDKLQPLLETIGKHNLSDSYDHGRVSKRKMVGFAVVVVLHVLSKGLLGKATPLSEDRKPTSNNEEEDDADEAKSSNADSSTDSVQKSLANVNMDDANGPERLHYPSVKRLREAYSLLVYGDGLQQALDRISVSEDVDSWDEPLRSVIENIRYTIAVILHFSFVTVDAIPESPHLVSNRKGPEGVVERLYNRIPWFLTRQVLRVGNAGLLMSGLTRLFLMKPLSWFGESRNLLQTMLAGIFNADLEHSESTMVETDAEFEDDAKWETMRKALQWFTQLSRTEQDDVRSQSINKELNITIAILEAYEAQQTETTETEGVDKEDSDKASSVQGNEDEVPDTASETEHSEIEDFHFDPYSEKGVHIAMRYFDAALTHRDRECLIHDLCDNDQLNDVVREFMNAFYNIIYEAHQAADFSQAIYDFQYFLWDVIQLSKAGAPLVKFINLVERYQSCFVRFIHRLVVNAPDLCGEWCDWYRHCLKQFSVEVKTPDAVDVAHKALNTLDEETKHQVLEEIGDYVKELDEESKKAIENKDSTSEWLLHLYNFFGSAIITPTTAHGVPQPQLPNCGMKLNRTKEKLLTPFRNLLMEQLNELQAKNQETPSEMTSTE
;
A
#
# COMPACT_ATOMS: atom_id res chain seq x y z
N MET A 1 24.94 -1.60 -6.02
CA MET A 1 24.08 -2.77 -5.73
C MET A 1 23.83 -3.52 -7.01
N ASP A 2 23.95 -4.84 -7.02
CA ASP A 2 23.66 -5.67 -8.19
C ASP A 2 22.16 -6.02 -8.29
N SER A 3 21.74 -6.58 -9.42
CA SER A 3 20.33 -6.90 -9.68
C SER A 3 19.77 -7.95 -8.73
N LEU A 4 20.55 -8.98 -8.40
CA LEU A 4 20.17 -10.01 -7.41
C LEU A 4 19.79 -9.37 -6.08
N THR A 5 20.66 -8.52 -5.53
CA THR A 5 20.45 -7.86 -4.25
C THR A 5 19.24 -6.92 -4.30
N SER A 6 19.11 -6.15 -5.38
CA SER A 6 17.97 -5.24 -5.55
C SER A 6 16.64 -6.01 -5.59
N ILE A 7 16.59 -7.14 -6.30
CA ILE A 7 15.39 -7.96 -6.42
C ILE A 7 15.05 -8.62 -5.09
N LEU A 8 16.03 -9.16 -4.37
CA LEU A 8 15.79 -9.74 -3.04
C LEU A 8 15.28 -8.70 -2.04
N LEU A 9 15.82 -7.48 -2.08
CA LEU A 9 15.31 -6.38 -1.25
C LEU A 9 13.87 -5.99 -1.60
N LEU A 10 13.54 -5.96 -2.89
CA LEU A 10 12.18 -5.69 -3.36
C LEU A 10 11.19 -6.76 -2.85
N LEU A 11 11.53 -8.04 -3.01
CA LEU A 11 10.72 -9.16 -2.54
C LEU A 11 10.60 -9.18 -1.01
N GLU A 12 11.70 -8.90 -0.30
CA GLU A 12 11.70 -8.85 1.17
C GLU A 12 10.82 -7.71 1.67
N LEU A 13 10.91 -6.52 1.08
CA LEU A 13 10.02 -5.41 1.44
C LEU A 13 8.55 -5.70 1.14
N GLN A 14 8.25 -6.36 0.02
CA GLN A 14 6.88 -6.77 -0.30
C GLN A 14 6.34 -7.74 0.76
N HIS A 15 7.18 -8.70 1.19
CA HIS A 15 6.86 -9.67 2.23
C HIS A 15 6.70 -8.99 3.59
N GLU A 16 7.68 -8.19 4.01
CA GLU A 16 7.69 -7.50 5.30
C GLU A 16 6.51 -6.55 5.45
N PHE A 17 6.24 -5.74 4.42
CA PHE A 17 5.13 -4.79 4.42
C PHE A 17 3.76 -5.50 4.41
N SER A 18 3.61 -6.56 3.61
CA SER A 18 2.37 -7.37 3.63
C SER A 18 2.17 -8.08 4.96
N GLY A 19 3.26 -8.40 5.67
CA GLY A 19 3.24 -9.00 6.99
C GLY A 19 2.71 -8.08 8.09
N LEU A 20 2.66 -6.75 7.90
CA LEU A 20 2.15 -5.81 8.93
C LEU A 20 0.70 -6.06 9.36
N LYS A 21 -0.08 -6.81 8.58
CA LYS A 21 -1.43 -7.25 8.97
C LYS A 21 -1.43 -8.30 10.08
N VAL A 22 -0.30 -8.97 10.31
CA VAL A 22 -0.14 -10.03 11.31
C VAL A 22 0.27 -9.37 12.64
N PRO A 23 -0.48 -9.62 13.74
CA PRO A 23 -0.12 -9.11 15.06
C PRO A 23 1.32 -9.46 15.47
N GLY A 24 1.97 -8.58 16.24
CA GLY A 24 3.36 -8.75 16.68
C GLY A 24 4.42 -8.34 15.67
N ARG A 25 4.11 -8.22 14.37
CA ARG A 25 5.09 -7.78 13.35
C ARG A 25 5.64 -6.37 13.59
N LEU A 26 4.78 -5.47 14.09
CA LEU A 26 5.21 -4.13 14.49
C LEU A 26 6.21 -4.15 15.66
N ALA A 27 6.00 -5.04 16.64
CA ALA A 27 6.90 -5.20 17.78
C ALA A 27 8.33 -5.58 17.35
N LYS A 28 8.49 -6.27 16.21
CA LYS A 28 9.78 -6.67 15.65
C LYS A 28 10.61 -5.51 15.08
N PHE A 29 10.03 -4.31 14.97
CA PHE A 29 10.81 -3.11 14.64
C PHE A 29 11.70 -2.67 15.82
N GLY A 30 11.43 -3.18 17.03
CA GLY A 30 12.14 -2.82 18.25
C GLY A 30 11.71 -1.47 18.82
N PRO A 31 12.52 -0.85 19.70
CA PRO A 31 12.17 0.42 20.33
C PRO A 31 11.78 1.50 19.31
N PRO A 32 10.76 2.32 19.61
CA PRO A 32 10.05 2.44 20.89
C PRO A 32 8.91 1.43 21.11
N PHE A 33 8.69 0.48 20.19
CA PHE A 33 7.72 -0.60 20.38
C PHE A 33 8.24 -1.64 21.37
N ARG A 34 7.33 -2.25 22.13
CA ARG A 34 7.68 -3.31 23.07
C ARG A 34 7.55 -4.68 22.40
N PRO A 35 8.43 -5.64 22.73
CA PRO A 35 8.22 -7.04 22.37
C PRO A 35 6.84 -7.50 22.83
N SER A 36 6.12 -8.19 21.95
CA SER A 36 4.83 -8.80 22.30
C SER A 36 5.09 -10.20 22.86
N GLU A 37 4.67 -10.45 24.11
CA GLU A 37 4.70 -11.80 24.70
C GLU A 37 3.69 -12.73 24.02
N GLU A 38 2.53 -12.20 23.63
CA GLU A 38 1.47 -12.92 22.92
C GLU A 38 1.91 -13.38 21.53
N PHE A 39 2.74 -12.58 20.84
CA PHE A 39 3.21 -12.83 19.47
C PHE A 39 4.74 -12.89 19.39
N ALA A 40 5.37 -13.58 20.34
CA ALA A 40 6.83 -13.67 20.42
C ALA A 40 7.46 -14.36 19.19
N ASP A 41 6.73 -15.29 18.58
CA ASP A 41 7.09 -16.05 17.38
C ASP A 41 6.86 -15.29 16.07
N ALA A 42 6.30 -14.07 16.12
CA ALA A 42 6.14 -13.24 14.93
C ALA A 42 7.49 -13.12 14.19
N GLU A 43 7.47 -13.33 12.88
CA GLU A 43 8.68 -13.30 12.07
C GLU A 43 9.34 -11.91 12.12
N ASP A 44 10.66 -11.81 11.92
CA ASP A 44 11.39 -10.54 11.89
C ASP A 44 11.15 -9.73 10.60
N SER A 45 11.39 -8.42 10.67
CA SER A 45 11.33 -7.49 9.54
C SER A 45 12.60 -6.64 9.47
N PRO A 46 13.76 -7.24 9.12
CA PRO A 46 15.05 -6.55 9.19
C PRO A 46 15.10 -5.28 8.34
N VAL A 47 14.54 -5.26 7.14
CA VAL A 47 14.62 -4.10 6.25
C VAL A 47 13.76 -2.95 6.76
N MET A 48 12.51 -3.23 7.14
CA MET A 48 11.59 -2.25 7.73
C MET A 48 12.08 -1.75 9.09
N LYS A 49 12.65 -2.63 9.92
CA LYS A 49 13.35 -2.25 11.17
C LYS A 49 14.45 -1.25 10.87
N MET A 50 15.30 -1.53 9.89
CA MET A 50 16.38 -0.63 9.49
C MET A 50 15.85 0.72 9.01
N ILE A 51 14.84 0.73 8.13
CA ILE A 51 14.21 1.98 7.63
C ILE A 51 13.63 2.78 8.80
N ALA A 52 12.86 2.14 9.67
CA ALA A 52 12.24 2.79 10.82
C ALA A 52 13.30 3.39 11.76
N GLN A 53 14.35 2.65 12.08
CA GLN A 53 15.42 3.12 12.98
C GLN A 53 16.31 4.20 12.34
N SER A 54 16.51 4.16 11.02
CA SER A 54 17.40 5.07 10.31
C SER A 54 16.74 6.41 9.96
N TYR A 55 15.42 6.43 9.81
CA TYR A 55 14.70 7.61 9.30
C TYR A 55 13.57 8.10 10.22
N ILE A 56 12.92 7.21 10.98
CA ILE A 56 11.75 7.56 11.81
C ILE A 56 12.17 7.72 13.27
N PHE A 57 12.61 6.64 13.92
CA PHE A 57 12.98 6.62 15.33
C PHE A 57 14.41 7.10 15.56
N THR A 58 14.69 8.32 15.12
CA THR A 58 15.99 8.97 15.22
C THR A 58 15.98 10.00 16.35
N PRO A 59 17.14 10.31 16.97
CA PRO A 59 17.22 11.39 17.96
C PRO A 59 17.00 12.79 17.35
N THR A 60 17.01 12.88 16.03
CA THR A 60 16.94 14.15 15.29
C THR A 60 15.55 14.46 14.72
N LEU A 61 14.68 13.46 14.49
CA LEU A 61 13.36 13.71 13.87
C LEU A 61 12.46 14.51 14.81
N PRO A 62 12.12 15.77 14.49
CA PRO A 62 11.37 16.62 15.41
C PRO A 62 10.01 16.02 15.74
N GLY A 63 9.66 16.01 17.03
CA GLY A 63 8.38 15.52 17.54
C GLY A 63 8.43 14.03 17.86
N VAL A 64 8.94 13.19 16.95
CA VAL A 64 9.16 11.76 17.22
C VAL A 64 10.23 11.57 18.31
N ASN A 65 11.33 12.32 18.24
CA ASN A 65 12.40 12.30 19.24
C ASN A 65 11.98 12.82 20.63
N LYS A 66 10.90 13.62 20.68
CA LYS A 66 10.35 14.24 21.89
C LYS A 66 9.12 13.48 22.42
N ALA A 67 8.54 12.58 21.63
CA ALA A 67 7.40 11.76 22.03
C ALA A 67 7.80 10.76 23.12
N PRO A 68 7.02 10.62 24.21
CA PRO A 68 7.31 9.64 25.25
C PRO A 68 7.26 8.21 24.67
N PRO A 69 8.14 7.28 25.09
CA PRO A 69 8.09 5.88 24.64
C PRO A 69 6.70 5.23 24.82
N GLU A 70 5.97 5.63 25.86
CA GLU A 70 4.63 5.15 26.19
C GLU A 70 3.59 5.53 25.12
N PHE A 71 3.77 6.64 24.39
CA PHE A 71 2.91 6.95 23.25
C PHE A 71 2.98 5.84 22.19
N TRP A 72 4.18 5.33 21.93
CA TRP A 72 4.38 4.29 20.93
C TRP A 72 3.93 2.93 21.46
N SER A 73 4.42 2.52 22.64
CA SER A 73 4.19 1.19 23.19
C SER A 73 2.80 0.99 23.79
N ASP A 74 2.21 2.03 24.38
CA ASP A 74 0.99 1.89 25.20
C ASP A 74 -0.24 2.51 24.51
N LYS A 75 -0.05 3.30 23.44
CA LYS A 75 -1.15 3.91 22.67
C LYS A 75 -1.16 3.45 21.22
N LEU A 76 -0.11 3.73 20.45
CA LEU A 76 -0.11 3.45 19.01
C LEU A 76 -0.04 1.95 18.70
N GLN A 77 0.89 1.21 19.33
CA GLN A 77 1.08 -0.22 19.09
C GLN A 77 -0.19 -1.04 19.42
N PRO A 78 -0.84 -0.86 20.59
CA PRO A 78 -2.06 -1.61 20.90
C PRO A 78 -3.19 -1.34 19.91
N LEU A 79 -3.35 -0.10 19.43
CA LEU A 79 -4.36 0.23 18.41
C LEU A 79 -4.09 -0.54 17.10
N LEU A 80 -2.86 -0.48 16.60
CA LEU A 80 -2.48 -1.16 15.36
C LEU A 80 -2.57 -2.69 15.47
N GLU A 81 -2.14 -3.26 16.60
CA GLU A 81 -2.24 -4.71 16.84
C GLU A 81 -3.70 -5.16 17.00
N THR A 82 -4.57 -4.36 17.62
CA THR A 82 -6.02 -4.65 17.70
C THR A 82 -6.66 -4.72 16.32
N ILE A 83 -6.33 -3.78 15.43
CA ILE A 83 -6.79 -3.82 14.03
C ILE A 83 -6.25 -5.07 13.31
N GLY A 84 -4.99 -5.45 13.57
CA GLY A 84 -4.38 -6.66 13.01
C GLY A 84 -5.06 -7.97 13.47
N LYS A 85 -5.60 -8.00 14.71
CA LYS A 85 -6.34 -9.15 15.28
C LYS A 85 -7.67 -9.40 14.57
N HIS A 86 -8.31 -8.37 14.01
CA HIS A 86 -9.55 -8.52 13.23
C HIS A 86 -9.38 -9.26 11.90
N ASN A 87 -8.15 -9.55 11.48
CA ASN A 87 -7.86 -10.33 10.29
C ASN A 87 -8.62 -9.84 9.03
N LEU A 88 -8.50 -8.54 8.75
CA LEU A 88 -9.14 -7.89 7.59
C LEU A 88 -8.88 -8.70 6.30
N SER A 89 -9.91 -8.83 5.46
CA SER A 89 -9.93 -9.74 4.31
C SER A 89 -8.87 -9.40 3.25
N ASP A 90 -8.38 -10.40 2.51
CA ASP A 90 -7.35 -10.23 1.48
C ASP A 90 -7.95 -10.09 0.08
N SER A 91 -7.17 -9.51 -0.85
CA SER A 91 -7.52 -9.43 -2.28
C SER A 91 -7.84 -10.81 -2.89
N TYR A 92 -7.23 -11.89 -2.37
CA TYR A 92 -7.51 -13.25 -2.82
C TYR A 92 -8.96 -13.65 -2.54
N ASP A 93 -9.47 -13.33 -1.34
CA ASP A 93 -10.83 -13.65 -0.91
C ASP A 93 -11.87 -12.84 -1.70
N HIS A 94 -11.55 -11.59 -2.03
CA HIS A 94 -12.39 -10.75 -2.88
C HIS A 94 -12.33 -11.14 -4.37
N GLY A 95 -11.41 -12.02 -4.78
CA GLY A 95 -11.14 -12.35 -6.18
C GLY A 95 -10.68 -11.17 -7.04
N ARG A 96 -10.16 -10.12 -6.41
CA ARG A 96 -9.70 -8.89 -7.07
C ARG A 96 -8.68 -8.14 -6.23
N VAL A 97 -7.76 -7.44 -6.87
CA VAL A 97 -6.82 -6.55 -6.16
C VAL A 97 -7.55 -5.34 -5.56
N SER A 98 -7.58 -5.27 -4.24
CA SER A 98 -8.18 -4.15 -3.50
C SER A 98 -7.39 -2.84 -3.64
N LYS A 99 -8.09 -1.70 -3.43
CA LYS A 99 -7.46 -0.36 -3.34
C LYS A 99 -6.32 -0.33 -2.31
N ARG A 100 -6.52 -1.01 -1.17
CA ARG A 100 -5.52 -1.12 -0.09
C ARG A 100 -4.26 -1.81 -0.56
N LYS A 101 -4.38 -2.92 -1.32
CA LYS A 101 -3.23 -3.67 -1.84
C LYS A 101 -2.43 -2.83 -2.86
N MET A 102 -3.13 -2.10 -3.73
CA MET A 102 -2.54 -1.19 -4.72
C MET A 102 -1.72 -0.07 -4.06
N VAL A 103 -2.30 0.65 -3.09
CA VAL A 103 -1.57 1.68 -2.32
C VAL A 103 -0.39 1.04 -1.58
N GLY A 104 -0.58 -0.18 -1.05
CA GLY A 104 0.50 -0.94 -0.44
C GLY A 104 1.68 -1.21 -1.38
N PHE A 105 1.43 -1.52 -2.65
CA PHE A 105 2.49 -1.67 -3.64
C PHE A 105 3.25 -0.37 -3.89
N ALA A 106 2.57 0.77 -3.97
CA ALA A 106 3.24 2.07 -4.10
C ALA A 106 4.15 2.37 -2.90
N VAL A 107 3.70 2.04 -1.68
CA VAL A 107 4.52 2.18 -0.48
C VAL A 107 5.75 1.26 -0.53
N VAL A 108 5.59 0.01 -0.98
CA VAL A 108 6.72 -0.93 -1.15
C VAL A 108 7.77 -0.38 -2.12
N VAL A 109 7.36 0.24 -3.24
CA VAL A 109 8.33 0.84 -4.19
C VAL A 109 9.09 2.01 -3.54
N VAL A 110 8.42 2.86 -2.77
CA VAL A 110 9.09 3.94 -2.02
C VAL A 110 10.08 3.38 -0.99
N LEU A 111 9.67 2.35 -0.23
CA LEU A 111 10.54 1.69 0.74
C LEU A 111 11.75 1.03 0.05
N HIS A 112 11.57 0.52 -1.17
CA HIS A 112 12.66 -0.07 -1.95
C HIS A 112 13.68 0.98 -2.39
N VAL A 113 13.25 2.19 -2.77
CA VAL A 113 14.18 3.30 -3.05
C VAL A 113 14.97 3.69 -1.80
N LEU A 114 14.30 3.76 -0.64
CA LEU A 114 14.95 4.06 0.63
C LEU A 114 15.95 2.97 1.05
N SER A 115 15.60 1.69 0.86
CA SER A 115 16.48 0.57 1.21
C SER A 115 17.67 0.45 0.26
N LYS A 116 17.47 0.68 -1.04
CA LYS A 116 18.55 0.80 -2.04
C LYS A 116 19.58 1.84 -1.62
N GLY A 117 19.12 2.99 -1.15
CA GLY A 117 20.01 4.03 -0.66
C GLY A 117 20.71 3.68 0.66
N LEU A 118 19.97 3.10 1.62
CA LEU A 118 20.49 2.71 2.92
C LEU A 118 21.55 1.60 2.83
N LEU A 119 21.32 0.60 1.99
CA LEU A 119 22.17 -0.59 1.86
C LEU A 119 23.16 -0.51 0.69
N GLY A 120 22.78 0.19 -0.39
CA GLY A 120 23.61 0.34 -1.59
C GLY A 120 24.60 1.51 -1.51
N LYS A 121 24.30 2.52 -0.68
CA LYS A 121 25.05 3.77 -0.51
C LYS A 121 25.13 4.64 -1.77
N ALA A 122 25.26 5.95 -1.58
CA ALA A 122 25.53 6.91 -2.64
C ALA A 122 27.03 6.97 -2.91
N THR A 123 27.46 7.03 -4.16
CA THR A 123 28.88 7.20 -4.50
C THR A 123 29.24 8.69 -4.49
N PRO A 124 30.33 9.10 -3.82
CA PRO A 124 30.85 10.46 -3.94
C PRO A 124 31.21 10.78 -5.40
N LEU A 125 30.95 12.01 -5.86
CA LEU A 125 31.53 12.50 -7.10
C LEU A 125 33.06 12.47 -7.01
N SER A 126 33.73 11.81 -7.95
CA SER A 126 35.18 11.88 -8.11
C SER A 126 35.61 13.32 -8.40
N GLU A 127 36.58 13.87 -7.66
CA GLU A 127 37.12 15.24 -7.87
C GLU A 127 37.56 15.52 -9.31
N ASP A 128 37.90 14.48 -10.09
CA ASP A 128 38.35 14.59 -11.47
C ASP A 128 37.25 14.89 -12.51
N ARG A 129 35.98 15.03 -12.10
CA ARG A 129 34.91 15.51 -13.00
C ARG A 129 34.53 16.95 -12.67
N LYS A 130 35.38 17.89 -13.06
CA LYS A 130 34.98 19.30 -13.16
C LYS A 130 33.75 19.41 -14.07
N PRO A 131 32.73 20.20 -13.70
CA PRO A 131 31.57 20.43 -14.55
C PRO A 131 32.04 21.11 -15.83
N THR A 132 31.94 20.41 -16.96
CA THR A 132 32.09 21.02 -18.28
C THR A 132 30.99 22.07 -18.44
N SER A 133 31.41 23.32 -18.63
CA SER A 133 30.52 24.44 -18.91
C SER A 133 29.64 24.15 -20.12
N ASN A 134 28.35 24.42 -19.99
CA ASN A 134 27.31 24.52 -21.02
C ASN A 134 27.80 24.29 -22.45
N ASN A 135 27.99 23.03 -22.81
CA ASN A 135 27.83 22.57 -24.18
C ASN A 135 26.85 21.41 -24.06
N GLU A 136 25.62 21.71 -24.47
CA GLU A 136 24.69 20.71 -24.98
C GLU A 136 25.44 19.92 -26.04
N GLU A 137 25.61 18.61 -25.86
CA GLU A 137 25.75 17.57 -26.89
C GLU A 137 26.47 16.34 -26.32
N GLU A 138 25.99 15.18 -26.79
CA GLU A 138 26.51 13.81 -26.60
C GLU A 138 26.17 13.12 -25.26
N ASP A 139 24.91 12.67 -25.16
CA ASP A 139 24.64 11.30 -24.72
C ASP A 139 24.63 10.40 -25.96
N ASP A 140 25.30 9.25 -25.81
CA ASP A 140 25.73 8.30 -26.84
C ASP A 140 24.62 7.61 -27.66
N ALA A 141 25.08 7.09 -28.80
CA ALA A 141 24.41 6.38 -29.87
C ALA A 141 23.57 5.15 -29.46
N ASP A 142 22.51 4.87 -30.23
CA ASP A 142 22.59 3.77 -31.20
C ASP A 142 21.41 3.75 -32.19
N GLU A 143 21.74 3.59 -33.47
CA GLU A 143 20.81 3.31 -34.56
C GLU A 143 20.18 1.92 -34.39
N ALA A 144 18.86 1.83 -34.21
CA ALA A 144 18.11 0.61 -34.45
C ALA A 144 17.15 0.80 -35.63
N LYS A 145 17.64 0.44 -36.82
CA LYS A 145 16.81 0.18 -38.01
C LYS A 145 16.18 -1.22 -37.89
N SER A 146 14.87 -1.28 -38.17
CA SER A 146 14.16 -2.40 -38.80
C SER A 146 14.19 -3.78 -38.10
N SER A 147 13.02 -4.34 -37.79
CA SER A 147 12.43 -5.47 -38.56
C SER A 147 11.21 -6.08 -37.86
N ASN A 148 10.42 -6.80 -38.66
CA ASN A 148 9.11 -7.40 -38.40
C ASN A 148 9.06 -8.46 -37.28
N ALA A 149 7.81 -8.71 -36.85
CA ALA A 149 7.24 -9.93 -36.25
C ALA A 149 7.48 -10.15 -34.74
N ASP A 150 6.41 -10.20 -33.93
CA ASP A 150 5.64 -11.43 -33.72
C ASP A 150 4.27 -11.14 -33.08
N SER A 151 3.25 -11.89 -33.46
CA SER A 151 1.87 -11.74 -32.99
C SER A 151 1.63 -12.62 -31.75
N SER A 152 1.55 -12.01 -30.57
CA SER A 152 0.77 -12.49 -29.39
C SER A 152 0.92 -11.61 -28.15
N THR A 153 1.84 -10.64 -28.14
CA THR A 153 1.96 -9.61 -27.08
C THR A 153 0.89 -8.52 -27.13
N ASP A 154 0.01 -8.55 -28.14
CA ASP A 154 -0.71 -7.37 -28.59
C ASP A 154 -1.91 -6.93 -27.73
N SER A 155 -2.70 -7.78 -27.06
CA SER A 155 -3.95 -7.28 -26.43
C SER A 155 -3.74 -6.54 -25.12
N VAL A 156 -2.83 -7.03 -24.26
CA VAL A 156 -2.53 -6.42 -22.96
C VAL A 156 -1.57 -5.25 -23.15
N GLN A 157 -0.53 -5.37 -23.99
CA GLN A 157 0.25 -4.19 -24.39
C GLN A 157 -0.59 -3.18 -25.18
N LYS A 158 -1.57 -3.55 -26.01
CA LYS A 158 -2.48 -2.56 -26.61
C LYS A 158 -3.44 -1.96 -25.60
N SER A 159 -3.92 -2.69 -24.59
CA SER A 159 -4.77 -2.09 -23.55
C SER A 159 -3.98 -1.15 -22.64
N LEU A 160 -2.71 -1.50 -22.35
CA LEU A 160 -1.77 -0.69 -21.59
C LEU A 160 -1.15 0.46 -22.41
N ALA A 161 -0.97 0.29 -23.72
CA ALA A 161 -0.64 1.37 -24.66
C ALA A 161 -1.88 2.23 -24.98
N ASN A 162 -3.10 1.69 -24.85
CA ASN A 162 -4.35 2.44 -24.94
C ASN A 162 -4.66 3.21 -23.65
N VAL A 163 -3.95 2.96 -22.53
CA VAL A 163 -3.65 4.04 -21.58
C VAL A 163 -2.64 4.96 -22.27
N ASN A 164 -3.12 5.60 -23.33
CA ASN A 164 -2.39 6.63 -24.04
C ASN A 164 -2.15 7.73 -22.99
N MET A 165 -0.95 7.73 -22.41
CA MET A 165 -0.38 8.91 -21.77
C MET A 165 -0.23 10.05 -22.81
N ASP A 166 -0.40 9.71 -24.09
CA ASP A 166 -0.46 10.56 -25.26
C ASP A 166 -1.61 11.57 -25.23
N ASP A 167 -1.23 12.83 -25.02
CA ASP A 167 -1.38 13.81 -26.10
C ASP A 167 -0.02 13.93 -26.83
N ALA A 168 0.43 12.87 -27.53
CA ALA A 168 1.65 12.92 -28.35
C ALA A 168 1.58 13.99 -29.46
N ASN A 169 0.39 14.52 -29.74
CA ASN A 169 0.15 15.63 -30.66
C ASN A 169 -0.21 16.97 -29.96
N GLY A 170 -0.09 17.05 -28.64
CA GLY A 170 -0.18 18.30 -27.88
C GLY A 170 1.14 19.09 -27.95
N PRO A 171 1.11 20.45 -27.96
CA PRO A 171 2.32 21.28 -28.05
C PRO A 171 3.21 21.26 -26.78
N GLU A 172 2.81 20.58 -25.70
CA GLU A 172 3.54 20.55 -24.42
C GLU A 172 4.52 19.36 -24.39
N ARG A 173 5.76 19.58 -24.82
CA ARG A 173 6.86 18.60 -24.69
C ARG A 173 7.16 18.39 -23.20
N LEU A 174 6.93 17.20 -22.65
CA LEU A 174 7.38 16.87 -21.29
C LEU A 174 8.92 16.91 -21.22
N HIS A 175 9.45 17.61 -20.21
CA HIS A 175 10.89 17.74 -19.95
C HIS A 175 11.29 16.83 -18.80
N TYR A 176 12.11 15.81 -19.06
CA TYR A 176 12.56 14.91 -18.00
C TYR A 176 13.86 15.38 -17.37
N PRO A 177 14.02 15.21 -16.05
CA PRO A 177 15.26 15.56 -15.37
C PRO A 177 16.41 14.67 -15.87
N SER A 178 17.58 15.26 -16.08
CA SER A 178 18.75 14.50 -16.52
C SER A 178 19.22 13.54 -15.43
N VAL A 179 19.37 12.25 -15.75
CA VAL A 179 19.91 11.23 -14.83
C VAL A 179 21.30 11.64 -14.31
N LYS A 180 22.13 12.22 -15.17
CA LYS A 180 23.46 12.74 -14.80
C LYS A 180 23.34 13.87 -13.78
N ARG A 181 22.45 14.84 -14.01
CA ARG A 181 22.19 15.95 -13.07
C ARG A 181 21.61 15.46 -11.75
N LEU A 182 20.71 14.48 -11.77
CA LEU A 182 20.19 13.86 -10.56
C LEU A 182 21.28 13.19 -9.74
N ARG A 183 22.20 12.44 -10.38
CA ARG A 183 23.36 11.86 -9.69
C ARG A 183 24.28 12.94 -9.08
N GLU A 184 24.54 14.01 -9.83
CA GLU A 184 25.29 15.17 -9.32
C GLU A 184 24.59 15.77 -8.09
N ALA A 185 23.27 15.96 -8.16
CA ALA A 185 22.47 16.52 -7.07
C ALA A 185 22.45 15.61 -5.83
N TYR A 186 22.26 14.30 -6.00
CA TYR A 186 22.25 13.36 -4.89
C TYR A 186 23.63 13.28 -4.21
N SER A 187 24.72 13.30 -4.98
CA SER A 187 26.04 13.41 -4.37
C SER A 187 26.23 14.74 -3.64
N LEU A 188 25.73 15.85 -4.19
CA LEU A 188 25.79 17.16 -3.53
C LEU A 188 24.95 17.21 -2.25
N LEU A 189 23.82 16.52 -2.21
CA LEU A 189 22.97 16.40 -1.03
C LEU A 189 23.62 15.52 0.05
N VAL A 190 24.23 14.39 -0.32
CA VAL A 190 24.80 13.43 0.64
C VAL A 190 26.18 13.85 1.16
N TYR A 191 27.05 14.32 0.26
CA TYR A 191 28.47 14.59 0.56
C TYR A 191 28.84 16.07 0.54
N GLY A 192 27.95 16.93 0.04
CA GLY A 192 28.19 18.37 -0.08
C GLY A 192 27.23 19.20 0.77
N ASP A 193 27.11 20.46 0.38
CA ASP A 193 26.26 21.46 1.01
C ASP A 193 24.91 21.63 0.27
N GLY A 194 24.48 20.64 -0.52
CA GLY A 194 23.28 20.75 -1.37
C GLY A 194 22.01 21.10 -0.61
N LEU A 195 21.85 20.59 0.62
CA LEU A 195 20.75 20.96 1.49
C LEU A 195 20.82 22.45 1.88
N GLN A 196 22.01 22.94 2.25
CA GLN A 196 22.20 24.33 2.62
C GLN A 196 21.95 25.25 1.41
N GLN A 197 22.44 24.89 0.24
CA GLN A 197 22.17 25.63 -1.00
C GLN A 197 20.67 25.69 -1.30
N ALA A 198 19.93 24.59 -1.10
CA ALA A 198 18.48 24.57 -1.27
C ALA A 198 17.77 25.50 -0.26
N LEU A 199 18.17 25.45 1.02
CA LEU A 199 17.62 26.34 2.06
C LEU A 199 17.90 27.81 1.77
N ASP A 200 19.13 28.15 1.38
CA ASP A 200 19.52 29.52 1.06
C ASP A 200 18.67 30.06 -0.09
N ARG A 201 18.42 29.25 -1.14
CA ARG A 201 17.52 29.61 -2.24
C ARG A 201 16.08 29.81 -1.78
N ILE A 202 15.53 28.88 -1.00
CA ILE A 202 14.18 28.97 -0.45
C ILE A 202 14.05 30.21 0.44
N SER A 203 15.09 30.58 1.19
CA SER A 203 15.06 31.76 2.06
C SER A 203 14.94 33.07 1.27
N VAL A 204 15.41 33.10 0.01
CA VAL A 204 15.43 34.30 -0.85
C VAL A 204 14.21 34.36 -1.77
N SER A 205 13.75 33.22 -2.30
CA SER A 205 12.71 33.17 -3.33
C SER A 205 11.71 32.03 -3.11
N GLU A 206 10.44 32.32 -3.39
CA GLU A 206 9.37 31.31 -3.47
C GLU A 206 9.35 30.59 -4.84
N ASP A 207 10.18 31.03 -5.80
CA ASP A 207 10.28 30.48 -7.15
C ASP A 207 11.42 29.46 -7.25
N VAL A 208 11.07 28.19 -7.34
CA VAL A 208 12.01 27.07 -7.51
C VAL A 208 12.41 26.82 -8.97
N ASP A 209 11.70 27.36 -9.95
CA ASP A 209 12.05 27.19 -11.37
C ASP A 209 13.31 28.02 -11.70
N SER A 210 13.58 29.05 -10.89
CA SER A 210 14.82 29.83 -10.92
C SER A 210 16.07 29.08 -10.43
N TRP A 211 15.95 27.87 -9.88
CA TRP A 211 17.09 27.16 -9.29
C TRP A 211 18.11 26.77 -10.36
N ASP A 212 19.39 26.73 -10.02
CA ASP A 212 20.43 26.25 -10.93
C ASP A 212 20.59 24.74 -10.82
N GLU A 213 21.20 24.14 -11.84
CA GLU A 213 21.64 22.76 -11.77
C GLU A 213 22.73 22.57 -10.69
N PRO A 214 22.79 21.41 -10.02
CA PRO A 214 21.96 20.22 -10.27
C PRO A 214 20.64 20.18 -9.46
N LEU A 215 20.35 21.19 -8.63
CA LEU A 215 19.17 21.19 -7.75
C LEU A 215 17.85 21.41 -8.49
N ARG A 216 17.86 22.13 -9.63
CA ARG A 216 16.67 22.25 -10.49
C ARG A 216 16.14 20.87 -10.90
N SER A 217 17.02 19.99 -11.37
CA SER A 217 16.65 18.62 -11.74
C SER A 217 16.00 17.84 -10.59
N VAL A 218 16.37 18.12 -9.32
CA VAL A 218 15.74 17.47 -8.14
C VAL A 218 14.30 17.93 -7.98
N ILE A 219 14.03 19.24 -8.09
CA ILE A 219 12.67 19.79 -7.97
C ILE A 219 11.78 19.27 -9.09
N GLU A 220 12.29 19.27 -10.32
CA GLU A 220 11.60 18.68 -11.47
C GLU A 220 11.29 17.20 -11.17
N ASN A 221 12.28 16.42 -10.73
CA ASN A 221 12.08 15.01 -10.40
C ASN A 221 11.04 14.78 -9.29
N ILE A 222 11.02 15.61 -8.24
CA ILE A 222 10.01 15.55 -7.17
C ILE A 222 8.61 15.84 -7.75
N ARG A 223 8.48 16.90 -8.56
CA ARG A 223 7.22 17.27 -9.22
C ARG A 223 6.69 16.12 -10.08
N TYR A 224 7.55 15.54 -10.93
CA TYR A 224 7.22 14.38 -11.75
C TYR A 224 6.82 13.18 -10.89
N THR A 225 7.60 12.85 -9.85
CA THR A 225 7.31 11.71 -8.96
C THR A 225 5.93 11.84 -8.30
N ILE A 226 5.58 13.03 -7.78
CA ILE A 226 4.27 13.27 -7.16
C ILE A 226 3.15 13.12 -8.20
N ALA A 227 3.31 13.70 -9.39
CA ALA A 227 2.30 13.63 -10.45
C ALA A 227 2.03 12.18 -10.89
N VAL A 228 3.07 11.36 -10.99
CA VAL A 228 2.97 9.93 -11.31
C VAL A 228 2.22 9.16 -10.25
N ILE A 229 2.56 9.35 -8.98
CA ILE A 229 1.89 8.66 -7.87
C ILE A 229 0.40 9.03 -7.86
N LEU A 230 0.06 10.31 -8.09
CA LEU A 230 -1.32 10.76 -8.19
C LEU A 230 -2.03 10.11 -9.39
N HIS A 231 -1.47 10.22 -10.59
CA HIS A 231 -2.08 9.65 -11.79
C HIS A 231 -2.25 8.13 -11.68
N PHE A 232 -1.24 7.41 -11.20
CA PHE A 232 -1.32 5.97 -11.00
C PHE A 232 -2.44 5.61 -10.01
N SER A 233 -2.46 6.27 -8.85
CA SER A 233 -3.41 5.99 -7.77
C SER A 233 -4.85 6.36 -8.13
N PHE A 234 -5.05 7.35 -9.01
CA PHE A 234 -6.36 7.94 -9.27
C PHE A 234 -6.93 7.71 -10.68
N VAL A 235 -6.12 7.29 -11.65
CA VAL A 235 -6.52 7.11 -13.05
C VAL A 235 -6.03 5.78 -13.60
N THR A 236 -4.72 5.52 -13.61
CA THR A 236 -4.14 4.34 -14.29
C THR A 236 -4.77 3.04 -13.81
N VAL A 237 -4.94 2.87 -12.50
CA VAL A 237 -5.42 1.60 -11.94
C VAL A 237 -6.90 1.36 -12.23
N ASP A 238 -7.71 2.41 -12.37
CA ASP A 238 -9.14 2.29 -12.72
C ASP A 238 -9.35 2.01 -14.21
N ALA A 239 -8.36 2.35 -15.05
CA ALA A 239 -8.37 2.08 -16.49
C ALA A 239 -8.02 0.62 -16.86
N ILE A 240 -7.52 -0.19 -15.91
CA ILE A 240 -7.15 -1.59 -16.17
C ILE A 240 -8.43 -2.42 -16.38
N PRO A 241 -8.65 -3.05 -17.57
CA PRO A 241 -9.87 -3.79 -17.86
C PRO A 241 -10.10 -5.01 -16.95
N GLU A 242 -9.03 -5.74 -16.60
CA GLU A 242 -9.11 -6.84 -15.65
C GLU A 242 -9.20 -6.38 -14.19
N SER A 243 -9.07 -5.09 -13.88
CA SER A 243 -9.43 -4.56 -12.56
C SER A 243 -10.96 -4.68 -12.47
N PRO A 244 -11.52 -5.64 -11.71
CA PRO A 244 -12.94 -5.85 -11.65
C PRO A 244 -13.45 -4.75 -10.73
N HIS A 245 -13.56 -3.56 -11.29
CA HIS A 245 -14.46 -2.52 -10.90
C HIS A 245 -14.54 -2.23 -9.41
N LEU A 246 -14.00 -1.06 -9.06
CA LEU A 246 -14.35 -0.25 -7.90
C LEU A 246 -15.84 0.19 -7.90
N VAL A 247 -16.75 -0.59 -8.51
CA VAL A 247 -18.15 -0.29 -8.89
C VAL A 247 -19.09 -0.09 -7.72
N SER A 248 -18.65 -0.19 -6.46
CA SER A 248 -19.44 0.37 -5.37
C SER A 248 -19.61 1.88 -5.59
N ASN A 249 -20.72 2.27 -6.21
CA ASN A 249 -21.20 3.62 -6.51
C ASN A 249 -20.67 4.35 -7.78
N ARG A 250 -20.15 3.66 -8.81
CA ARG A 250 -19.67 4.31 -10.06
C ARG A 250 -18.61 5.42 -9.83
N LYS A 251 -17.85 5.32 -8.73
CA LYS A 251 -16.78 6.26 -8.39
C LYS A 251 -15.47 5.49 -8.22
N GLY A 252 -14.39 6.04 -8.76
CA GLY A 252 -13.07 5.45 -8.68
C GLY A 252 -12.43 5.62 -7.28
N PRO A 253 -11.10 5.53 -7.18
CA PRO A 253 -10.36 5.78 -5.94
C PRO A 253 -10.60 7.17 -5.32
N GLU A 254 -10.89 8.18 -6.14
CA GLU A 254 -11.22 9.55 -5.71
C GLU A 254 -12.51 9.64 -4.91
N GLY A 255 -13.43 8.69 -5.03
CA GLY A 255 -14.69 8.69 -4.29
C GLY A 255 -14.50 8.72 -2.77
N VAL A 256 -13.44 8.10 -2.24
CA VAL A 256 -13.11 8.13 -0.80
C VAL A 256 -12.59 9.51 -0.40
N VAL A 257 -11.69 10.08 -1.22
CA VAL A 257 -11.12 11.41 -1.01
C VAL A 257 -12.22 12.48 -1.09
N GLU A 258 -13.15 12.35 -2.02
CA GLU A 258 -14.31 13.22 -2.16
C GLU A 258 -15.24 13.15 -0.94
N ARG A 259 -15.51 11.95 -0.41
CA ARG A 259 -16.31 11.79 0.82
C ARG A 259 -15.64 12.51 2.00
N LEU A 260 -14.34 12.34 2.18
CA LEU A 260 -13.58 13.03 3.23
C LEU A 260 -13.59 14.55 3.01
N TYR A 261 -13.31 15.00 1.78
CA TYR A 261 -13.31 16.40 1.37
C TYR A 261 -14.63 17.08 1.72
N ASN A 262 -15.78 16.44 1.43
CA ASN A 262 -17.09 17.01 1.70
C ASN A 262 -17.48 17.01 3.19
N ARG A 263 -16.80 16.23 4.03
CA ARG A 263 -17.08 16.17 5.48
C ARG A 263 -16.20 17.12 6.30
N ILE A 264 -15.03 17.53 5.78
CA ILE A 264 -14.17 18.49 6.47
C ILE A 264 -14.85 19.87 6.49
N PRO A 265 -15.06 20.48 7.67
CA PRO A 265 -15.64 21.81 7.78
C PRO A 265 -14.60 22.87 7.46
N TRP A 266 -14.14 22.93 6.20
CA TRP A 266 -13.00 23.73 5.75
C TRP A 266 -13.00 25.17 6.25
N PHE A 267 -14.16 25.83 6.22
CA PHE A 267 -14.30 27.20 6.73
C PHE A 267 -14.03 27.30 8.23
N LEU A 268 -14.60 26.39 9.05
CA LEU A 268 -14.38 26.37 10.49
C LEU A 268 -12.94 25.99 10.82
N THR A 269 -12.37 25.00 10.15
CA THR A 269 -10.97 24.61 10.30
C THR A 269 -10.05 25.81 10.06
N ARG A 270 -10.27 26.56 8.98
CA ARG A 270 -9.53 27.79 8.69
C ARG A 270 -9.74 28.86 9.76
N GLN A 271 -10.97 29.04 10.25
CA GLN A 271 -11.25 30.04 11.28
C GLN A 271 -10.53 29.72 12.60
N VAL A 272 -10.44 28.45 12.99
CA VAL A 272 -9.65 28.00 14.13
C VAL A 272 -8.16 28.23 13.90
N LEU A 273 -7.66 27.91 12.70
CA LEU A 273 -6.26 28.11 12.33
C LEU A 273 -5.84 29.58 12.20
N ARG A 274 -6.78 30.52 12.12
CA ARG A 274 -6.48 31.97 12.18
C ARG A 274 -6.22 32.47 13.60
N VAL A 275 -6.55 31.68 14.63
CA VAL A 275 -6.38 32.09 16.02
C VAL A 275 -4.89 32.15 16.35
N GLY A 276 -4.36 33.35 16.57
CA GLY A 276 -2.93 33.56 16.87
C GLY A 276 -2.45 32.98 18.21
N ASN A 277 -3.36 32.71 19.16
CA ASN A 277 -3.00 32.10 20.44
C ASN A 277 -2.95 30.57 20.32
N ALA A 278 -1.77 29.99 20.58
CA ALA A 278 -1.49 28.56 20.48
C ALA A 278 -2.46 27.67 21.26
N GLY A 279 -2.70 28.00 22.53
CA GLY A 279 -3.59 27.23 23.40
C GLY A 279 -5.04 27.25 22.90
N LEU A 280 -5.50 28.39 22.39
CA LEU A 280 -6.83 28.52 21.79
C LEU A 280 -6.94 27.84 20.43
N LEU A 281 -5.88 27.85 19.61
CA LEU A 281 -5.82 27.12 18.34
C LEU A 281 -5.90 25.63 18.60
N MET A 282 -5.02 25.09 19.46
CA MET A 282 -4.96 23.65 19.73
C MET A 282 -6.24 23.17 20.41
N SER A 283 -6.73 23.88 21.43
CA SER A 283 -8.04 23.56 22.01
C SER A 283 -9.20 23.75 21.02
N GLY A 284 -9.06 24.66 20.04
CA GLY A 284 -10.02 24.82 18.95
C GLY A 284 -10.04 23.61 18.03
N LEU A 285 -8.89 23.12 17.59
CA LEU A 285 -8.76 21.93 16.74
C LEU A 285 -9.20 20.67 17.48
N THR A 286 -8.79 20.50 18.73
CA THR A 286 -9.25 19.39 19.59
C THR A 286 -10.76 19.44 19.76
N ARG A 287 -11.35 20.63 20.01
CA ARG A 287 -12.82 20.76 20.10
C ARG A 287 -13.52 20.46 18.78
N LEU A 288 -12.96 20.91 17.66
CA LEU A 288 -13.56 20.71 16.34
C LEU A 288 -13.53 19.24 15.92
N PHE A 289 -12.39 18.55 16.11
CA PHE A 289 -12.16 17.21 15.58
C PHE A 289 -12.41 16.08 16.58
N LEU A 290 -12.14 16.29 17.88
CA LEU A 290 -12.02 15.20 18.87
C LEU A 290 -13.03 15.26 20.03
N MET A 291 -13.73 16.37 20.27
CA MET A 291 -14.66 16.46 21.40
C MET A 291 -16.02 15.80 21.09
N LYS A 292 -16.43 14.86 21.95
CA LYS A 292 -17.74 14.19 21.92
C LYS A 292 -18.78 14.93 22.79
N PRO A 293 -20.04 15.05 22.35
CA PRO A 293 -20.48 15.44 21.01
C PRO A 293 -20.52 16.98 20.89
N LEU A 294 -20.04 17.55 19.79
CA LEU A 294 -20.59 18.85 19.39
C LEU A 294 -21.99 18.56 18.83
N SER A 295 -23.00 19.30 19.29
CA SER A 295 -24.40 19.14 18.88
C SER A 295 -24.67 19.30 17.36
N TRP A 296 -23.70 19.80 16.58
CA TRP A 296 -23.88 20.12 15.16
C TRP A 296 -24.20 18.94 14.22
N PHE A 297 -23.84 17.70 14.58
CA PHE A 297 -24.21 16.50 13.82
C PHE A 297 -25.17 15.56 14.55
N GLY A 298 -25.50 15.81 15.82
CA GLY A 298 -26.43 14.95 16.56
C GLY A 298 -25.94 13.52 16.82
N GLU A 299 -24.64 13.25 16.65
CA GLU A 299 -24.02 11.94 16.85
C GLU A 299 -23.28 11.85 18.19
N SER A 300 -23.15 10.65 18.76
CA SER A 300 -22.34 10.38 19.97
C SER A 300 -20.83 10.49 19.72
N ARG A 301 -20.42 10.45 18.45
CA ARG A 301 -19.03 10.45 17.97
C ARG A 301 -18.51 11.89 17.84
N ASN A 302 -17.19 12.05 17.87
CA ASN A 302 -16.56 13.32 17.47
C ASN A 302 -16.45 13.41 15.95
N LEU A 303 -16.05 14.57 15.41
CA LEU A 303 -15.99 14.77 13.98
C LEU A 303 -15.08 13.79 13.24
N LEU A 304 -13.89 13.48 13.78
CA LEU A 304 -12.98 12.52 13.16
C LEU A 304 -13.64 11.14 13.05
N GLN A 305 -14.27 10.68 14.14
CA GLN A 305 -14.98 9.42 14.19
C GLN A 305 -16.24 9.42 13.31
N THR A 306 -16.99 10.53 13.25
CA THR A 306 -18.13 10.73 12.35
C THR A 306 -17.72 10.66 10.87
N MET A 307 -16.57 11.25 10.51
CA MET A 307 -16.03 11.18 9.16
C MET A 307 -15.69 9.74 8.76
N LEU A 308 -14.94 9.03 9.60
CA LEU A 308 -14.55 7.64 9.36
C LEU A 308 -15.79 6.74 9.30
N ALA A 309 -16.69 6.87 10.28
CA ALA A 309 -17.96 6.17 10.30
C ALA A 309 -18.80 6.43 9.07
N GLY A 310 -18.89 7.67 8.59
CA GLY A 310 -19.65 7.98 7.37
C GLY A 310 -19.06 7.34 6.11
N ILE A 311 -17.73 7.15 6.06
CA ILE A 311 -17.08 6.42 4.96
C ILE A 311 -17.35 4.93 5.07
N PHE A 312 -17.22 4.35 6.26
CA PHE A 312 -17.42 2.92 6.48
C PHE A 312 -18.89 2.49 6.41
N ASN A 313 -19.82 3.30 6.93
CA ASN A 313 -21.26 3.06 6.85
C ASN A 313 -21.77 3.06 5.41
N ALA A 314 -21.25 3.94 4.55
CA ALA A 314 -21.62 3.93 3.13
C ALA A 314 -21.19 2.62 2.42
N ASP A 315 -20.06 2.05 2.82
CA ASP A 315 -19.62 0.74 2.33
C ASP A 315 -20.48 -0.38 2.95
N LEU A 316 -20.82 -0.28 4.25
CA LEU A 316 -21.70 -1.23 4.95
C LEU A 316 -23.08 -1.32 4.32
N GLU A 317 -23.78 -0.20 4.15
CA GLU A 317 -25.11 -0.13 3.55
C GLU A 317 -25.11 -0.76 2.15
N HIS A 318 -24.05 -0.54 1.37
CA HIS A 318 -23.90 -1.13 0.05
C HIS A 318 -23.68 -2.65 0.11
N SER A 319 -22.83 -3.12 1.03
CA SER A 319 -22.61 -4.56 1.21
C SER A 319 -23.87 -5.27 1.73
N GLU A 320 -24.59 -4.67 2.68
CA GLU A 320 -25.84 -5.21 3.22
C GLU A 320 -26.91 -5.30 2.12
N SER A 321 -27.10 -4.23 1.33
CA SER A 321 -28.01 -4.26 0.17
C SER A 321 -27.63 -5.36 -0.82
N THR A 322 -26.34 -5.52 -1.11
CA THR A 322 -25.86 -6.56 -2.03
C THR A 322 -26.15 -7.97 -1.50
N MET A 323 -25.94 -8.20 -0.20
CA MET A 323 -26.23 -9.47 0.45
C MET A 323 -27.73 -9.79 0.43
N VAL A 324 -28.58 -8.82 0.82
CA VAL A 324 -30.05 -8.96 0.82
C VAL A 324 -30.60 -9.21 -0.58
N GLU A 325 -30.11 -8.47 -1.58
CA GLU A 325 -30.50 -8.67 -2.99
C GLU A 325 -30.13 -10.07 -3.47
N THR A 326 -28.91 -10.53 -3.15
CA THR A 326 -28.44 -11.86 -3.56
C THR A 326 -29.22 -12.98 -2.86
N ASP A 327 -29.53 -12.80 -1.57
CA ASP A 327 -30.37 -13.75 -0.80
C ASP A 327 -31.79 -13.84 -1.37
N ALA A 328 -32.37 -12.72 -1.82
CA ALA A 328 -33.70 -12.69 -2.43
C ALA A 328 -33.77 -13.37 -3.82
N GLU A 329 -32.64 -13.51 -4.53
CA GLU A 329 -32.58 -14.22 -5.82
C GLU A 329 -32.78 -15.74 -5.67
N PHE A 330 -32.53 -16.30 -4.47
CA PHE A 330 -32.55 -17.74 -4.18
C PHE A 330 -33.26 -18.07 -2.87
N GLU A 331 -34.35 -17.36 -2.59
CA GLU A 331 -35.19 -17.61 -1.42
C GLU A 331 -35.63 -19.09 -1.38
N ASP A 332 -35.53 -19.71 -0.21
CA ASP A 332 -35.84 -21.14 0.04
C ASP A 332 -35.00 -22.18 -0.73
N ASP A 333 -33.94 -21.79 -1.46
CA ASP A 333 -33.03 -22.76 -2.11
C ASP A 333 -32.06 -23.38 -1.08
N ALA A 334 -32.17 -24.70 -0.89
CA ALA A 334 -31.38 -25.42 0.11
C ALA A 334 -29.86 -25.41 -0.15
N LYS A 335 -29.43 -25.37 -1.42
CA LYS A 335 -28.01 -25.32 -1.79
C LYS A 335 -27.46 -23.91 -1.54
N TRP A 336 -28.24 -22.88 -1.89
CA TRP A 336 -27.89 -21.50 -1.56
C TRP A 336 -27.76 -21.31 -0.05
N GLU A 337 -28.74 -21.79 0.73
CA GLU A 337 -28.72 -21.67 2.18
C GLU A 337 -27.48 -22.32 2.81
N THR A 338 -27.03 -23.44 2.26
CA THR A 338 -25.79 -24.12 2.69
C THR A 338 -24.55 -23.31 2.31
N MET A 339 -24.46 -22.84 1.07
CA MET A 339 -23.37 -21.96 0.61
C MET A 339 -23.30 -20.68 1.45
N ARG A 340 -24.43 -19.99 1.66
CA ARG A 340 -24.55 -18.77 2.45
C ARG A 340 -24.02 -18.97 3.87
N LYS A 341 -24.41 -20.08 4.53
CA LYS A 341 -23.88 -20.45 5.85
C LYS A 341 -22.37 -20.71 5.83
N ALA A 342 -21.86 -21.40 4.81
CA ALA A 342 -20.44 -21.66 4.66
C ALA A 342 -19.63 -20.37 4.50
N LEU A 343 -20.10 -19.44 3.65
CA LEU A 343 -19.46 -18.13 3.45
C LEU A 343 -19.46 -17.32 4.75
N GLN A 344 -20.61 -17.23 5.44
CA GLN A 344 -20.70 -16.54 6.73
C GLN A 344 -19.80 -17.18 7.79
N TRP A 345 -19.76 -18.52 7.85
CA TRP A 345 -18.87 -19.27 8.74
C TRP A 345 -17.40 -18.89 8.51
N PHE A 346 -16.93 -18.85 7.26
CA PHE A 346 -15.55 -18.45 6.95
C PHE A 346 -15.21 -17.05 7.48
N THR A 347 -16.15 -16.09 7.41
CA THR A 347 -15.91 -14.72 7.89
C THR A 347 -15.57 -14.66 9.38
N GLN A 348 -16.01 -15.65 10.16
CA GLN A 348 -15.83 -15.75 11.62
C GLN A 348 -14.61 -16.61 12.04
N LEU A 349 -13.97 -17.29 11.09
CA LEU A 349 -12.79 -18.11 11.36
C LEU A 349 -11.58 -17.28 11.81
N SER A 350 -10.70 -17.92 12.59
CA SER A 350 -9.39 -17.34 12.91
C SER A 350 -8.53 -17.19 11.66
N ARG A 351 -7.46 -16.38 11.74
CA ARG A 351 -6.51 -16.18 10.63
C ARG A 351 -5.95 -17.51 10.13
N THR A 352 -5.50 -18.38 11.03
CA THR A 352 -4.91 -19.67 10.70
C THR A 352 -5.90 -20.55 9.96
N GLU A 353 -7.14 -20.66 10.44
CA GLU A 353 -8.17 -21.45 9.77
C GLU A 353 -8.55 -20.89 8.39
N GLN A 354 -8.61 -19.56 8.25
CA GLN A 354 -8.81 -18.95 6.93
C GLN A 354 -7.64 -19.22 5.98
N ASP A 355 -6.39 -19.14 6.47
CA ASP A 355 -5.20 -19.45 5.68
C ASP A 355 -5.14 -20.93 5.27
N ASP A 356 -5.65 -21.84 6.09
CA ASP A 356 -5.77 -23.26 5.77
C ASP A 356 -6.78 -23.48 4.63
N VAL A 357 -7.95 -22.84 4.70
CA VAL A 357 -8.95 -22.91 3.62
C VAL A 357 -8.44 -22.26 2.33
N ARG A 358 -7.73 -21.12 2.40
CA ARG A 358 -7.06 -20.52 1.23
C ARG A 358 -6.01 -21.46 0.64
N SER A 359 -5.22 -22.11 1.50
CA SER A 359 -4.23 -23.10 1.05
C SER A 359 -4.89 -24.28 0.35
N GLN A 360 -6.04 -24.75 0.84
CA GLN A 360 -6.82 -25.77 0.15
C GLN A 360 -7.35 -25.28 -1.20
N SER A 361 -7.89 -24.06 -1.26
CA SER A 361 -8.33 -23.42 -2.51
C SER A 361 -7.20 -23.37 -3.55
N ILE A 362 -6.00 -22.95 -3.13
CA ILE A 362 -4.82 -22.89 -4.00
C ILE A 362 -4.38 -24.29 -4.44
N ASN A 363 -4.21 -25.22 -3.49
CA ASN A 363 -3.62 -26.54 -3.74
C ASN A 363 -4.56 -27.47 -4.53
N LYS A 364 -5.87 -27.36 -4.29
CA LYS A 364 -6.89 -28.14 -5.01
C LYS A 364 -7.38 -27.45 -6.27
N GLU A 365 -6.88 -26.26 -6.60
CA GLU A 365 -7.31 -25.48 -7.76
C GLU A 365 -8.83 -25.25 -7.73
N LEU A 366 -9.34 -24.78 -6.60
CA LEU A 366 -10.74 -24.47 -6.39
C LEU A 366 -10.93 -22.97 -6.24
N ASN A 367 -12.07 -22.46 -6.71
CA ASN A 367 -12.51 -21.13 -6.27
C ASN A 367 -12.66 -21.12 -4.74
N ILE A 368 -12.26 -20.02 -4.10
CA ILE A 368 -12.28 -19.85 -2.66
C ILE A 368 -13.66 -20.15 -2.05
N THR A 369 -14.76 -19.79 -2.71
CA THR A 369 -16.12 -20.08 -2.25
C THR A 369 -16.43 -21.59 -2.23
N ILE A 370 -15.86 -22.35 -3.16
CA ILE A 370 -15.99 -23.81 -3.21
C ILE A 370 -15.13 -24.46 -2.14
N ALA A 371 -13.89 -24.00 -1.96
CA ALA A 371 -13.04 -24.48 -0.88
C ALA A 371 -13.67 -24.22 0.50
N ILE A 372 -14.34 -23.07 0.66
CA ILE A 372 -15.12 -22.73 1.85
C ILE A 372 -16.29 -23.70 2.05
N LEU A 373 -17.06 -23.98 0.98
CA LEU A 373 -18.17 -24.92 1.03
C LEU A 373 -17.70 -26.32 1.46
N GLU A 374 -16.65 -26.86 0.81
CA GLU A 374 -16.11 -28.17 1.15
C GLU A 374 -15.61 -28.24 2.61
N ALA A 375 -14.90 -27.21 3.07
CA ALA A 375 -14.39 -27.15 4.44
C ALA A 375 -15.52 -27.08 5.47
N TYR A 376 -16.58 -26.31 5.17
CA TYR A 376 -17.76 -26.22 6.03
C TYR A 376 -18.51 -27.55 6.11
N GLU A 377 -18.78 -28.22 4.98
CA GLU A 377 -19.47 -29.52 4.96
C GLU A 377 -18.68 -30.62 5.68
N ALA A 378 -17.35 -30.63 5.56
CA ALA A 378 -16.48 -31.53 6.30
C ALA A 378 -16.62 -31.31 7.83
N GLN A 379 -16.59 -30.06 8.29
CA GLN A 379 -16.74 -29.73 9.71
C GLN A 379 -18.12 -30.10 10.26
N GLN A 380 -19.20 -29.92 9.48
CA GLN A 380 -20.54 -30.32 9.88
C GLN A 380 -20.66 -31.85 10.02
N THR A 381 -19.99 -32.60 9.14
CA THR A 381 -19.96 -34.07 9.19
C THR A 381 -19.23 -34.56 10.45
N GLU A 382 -18.05 -34.00 10.76
CA GLU A 382 -17.29 -34.33 11.97
C GLU A 382 -18.07 -34.02 13.26
N THR A 383 -18.80 -32.89 13.29
CA THR A 383 -19.62 -32.51 14.44
C THR A 383 -20.78 -33.50 14.65
N THR A 384 -21.40 -33.95 13.57
CA THR A 384 -22.51 -34.93 13.61
C THR A 384 -22.03 -36.32 14.06
N GLU A 385 -20.86 -36.76 13.60
CA GLU A 385 -20.26 -38.03 14.05
C GLU A 385 -19.88 -37.98 15.55
N THR A 386 -19.36 -36.85 16.02
CA THR A 386 -19.00 -36.68 17.44
C THR A 386 -20.23 -36.66 18.35
N GLU A 387 -21.32 -35.99 17.93
CA GLU A 387 -22.59 -36.01 18.67
C GLU A 387 -23.31 -37.37 18.59
N GLY A 388 -23.09 -38.15 17.52
CA GLY A 388 -23.61 -39.51 17.39
C GLY A 388 -23.02 -40.49 18.41
N VAL A 389 -21.74 -40.33 18.75
CA VAL A 389 -21.05 -41.18 19.74
C VAL A 389 -21.57 -40.96 21.17
N ASP A 390 -22.06 -39.76 21.51
CA ASP A 390 -22.64 -39.47 22.83
C ASP A 390 -24.18 -39.67 22.91
N LYS A 391 -24.84 -40.03 21.81
CA LYS A 391 -26.29 -40.32 21.77
C LYS A 391 -26.67 -41.76 21.41
N GLU A 392 -25.70 -42.64 21.19
CA GLU A 392 -25.96 -44.08 21.10
C GLU A 392 -26.18 -44.73 22.47
N ASP A 393 -27.20 -44.25 23.20
CA ASP A 393 -27.80 -45.00 24.31
C ASP A 393 -29.26 -44.56 24.55
N SER A 394 -30.09 -44.49 23.49
CA SER A 394 -31.53 -44.81 23.61
C SER A 394 -32.24 -45.00 22.25
N ASP A 395 -32.76 -46.21 22.08
CA ASP A 395 -34.03 -46.56 21.42
C ASP A 395 -34.18 -46.53 19.89
N LYS A 396 -33.77 -47.66 19.30
CA LYS A 396 -34.61 -48.60 18.54
C LYS A 396 -35.97 -48.13 17.96
N ALA A 397 -36.02 -48.26 16.63
CA ALA A 397 -36.98 -49.06 15.85
C ALA A 397 -38.41 -48.54 15.60
N SER A 398 -38.63 -48.06 14.36
CA SER A 398 -39.77 -48.42 13.47
C SER A 398 -39.52 -47.75 12.10
N SER A 399 -39.09 -48.46 11.05
CA SER A 399 -39.93 -49.22 10.09
C SER A 399 -41.22 -48.50 9.67
N VAL A 400 -41.22 -47.89 8.47
CA VAL A 400 -42.31 -48.01 7.50
C VAL A 400 -41.70 -47.96 6.09
N GLN A 401 -42.12 -48.93 5.28
CA GLN A 401 -41.75 -49.21 3.91
C GLN A 401 -43.01 -49.11 3.05
N GLY A 402 -42.84 -48.72 1.78
CA GLY A 402 -43.84 -48.79 0.71
C GLY A 402 -44.09 -47.44 0.04
N ASN A 403 -44.34 -47.33 -1.26
CA ASN A 403 -44.35 -48.30 -2.36
C ASN A 403 -44.08 -47.50 -3.64
N GLU A 404 -43.40 -48.15 -4.56
CA GLU A 404 -43.38 -47.85 -5.98
C GLU A 404 -44.80 -48.00 -6.56
N ASP A 405 -45.24 -47.08 -7.43
CA ASP A 405 -46.24 -47.34 -8.46
C ASP A 405 -46.12 -46.31 -9.60
N GLU A 406 -46.52 -46.79 -10.78
CA GLU A 406 -46.10 -46.40 -12.13
C GLU A 406 -46.68 -45.10 -12.72
N VAL A 407 -45.94 -44.59 -13.71
CA VAL A 407 -46.32 -43.64 -14.77
C VAL A 407 -47.00 -44.43 -15.90
N PRO A 408 -48.13 -43.97 -16.49
CA PRO A 408 -48.01 -43.39 -17.84
C PRO A 408 -49.01 -42.28 -18.23
N ASP A 409 -48.51 -41.46 -19.13
CA ASP A 409 -49.10 -41.04 -20.41
C ASP A 409 -49.82 -39.67 -20.61
N THR A 410 -49.29 -39.03 -21.66
CA THR A 410 -49.92 -38.12 -22.64
C THR A 410 -50.13 -36.64 -22.30
N ALA A 411 -49.12 -35.87 -22.72
CA ALA A 411 -49.17 -34.69 -23.59
C ALA A 411 -50.56 -34.08 -23.89
N SER A 412 -50.74 -32.84 -23.44
CA SER A 412 -51.42 -31.81 -24.21
C SER A 412 -50.73 -30.47 -24.00
N GLU A 413 -50.33 -29.89 -25.12
CA GLU A 413 -49.62 -28.64 -25.32
C GLU A 413 -50.34 -27.45 -24.66
N THR A 414 -49.63 -26.69 -23.84
CA THR A 414 -49.96 -25.28 -23.60
C THR A 414 -48.64 -24.57 -23.43
N GLU A 415 -48.25 -23.80 -24.46
CA GLU A 415 -47.11 -22.89 -24.45
C GLU A 415 -47.31 -21.79 -23.39
N HIS A 416 -47.09 -22.14 -22.13
CA HIS A 416 -46.76 -21.18 -21.10
C HIS A 416 -45.24 -21.25 -20.95
N SER A 417 -44.59 -20.16 -21.35
CA SER A 417 -43.16 -19.88 -21.17
C SER A 417 -42.60 -20.63 -19.96
N GLU A 418 -41.70 -21.57 -20.21
CA GLU A 418 -40.96 -22.32 -19.20
C GLU A 418 -40.31 -21.30 -18.25
N ILE A 419 -40.86 -21.17 -17.05
CA ILE A 419 -40.15 -20.60 -15.91
C ILE A 419 -39.14 -21.70 -15.57
N GLU A 420 -37.92 -21.61 -16.08
CA GLU A 420 -36.82 -22.45 -15.59
C GLU A 420 -36.72 -22.20 -14.08
N ASP A 421 -37.02 -23.22 -13.27
CA ASP A 421 -36.76 -23.23 -11.83
C ASP A 421 -35.26 -23.01 -11.65
N PHE A 422 -34.89 -21.77 -11.36
CA PHE A 422 -33.49 -21.35 -11.33
C PHE A 422 -32.88 -21.73 -9.98
N HIS A 423 -32.55 -23.01 -9.83
CA HIS A 423 -31.88 -23.53 -8.64
C HIS A 423 -30.41 -23.10 -8.57
N PHE A 424 -29.93 -22.80 -7.37
CA PHE A 424 -28.52 -22.48 -7.15
C PHE A 424 -27.67 -23.74 -7.32
N ASP A 425 -26.66 -23.66 -8.20
CA ASP A 425 -25.62 -24.69 -8.32
C ASP A 425 -24.24 -24.09 -8.01
N PRO A 426 -23.64 -24.39 -6.83
CA PRO A 426 -22.37 -23.80 -6.44
C PRO A 426 -21.24 -24.08 -7.44
N TYR A 427 -21.27 -25.21 -8.15
CA TYR A 427 -20.20 -25.59 -9.08
C TYR A 427 -20.36 -25.01 -10.49
N SER A 428 -21.51 -24.40 -10.78
CA SER A 428 -21.73 -23.69 -12.05
C SER A 428 -21.00 -22.35 -12.08
N GLU A 429 -20.63 -21.87 -13.26
CA GLU A 429 -20.01 -20.53 -13.43
C GLU A 429 -20.89 -19.42 -12.83
N LYS A 430 -22.22 -19.51 -13.06
CA LYS A 430 -23.19 -18.57 -12.49
C LYS A 430 -23.24 -18.66 -10.96
N GLY A 431 -23.21 -19.86 -10.39
CA GLY A 431 -23.20 -20.07 -8.94
C GLY A 431 -21.93 -19.53 -8.28
N VAL A 432 -20.76 -19.77 -8.86
CA VAL A 432 -19.48 -19.20 -8.38
C VAL A 432 -19.52 -17.68 -8.40
N HIS A 433 -20.00 -17.07 -9.49
CA HIS A 433 -20.11 -15.61 -9.59
C HIS A 433 -21.01 -15.03 -8.50
N ILE A 434 -22.14 -15.69 -8.22
CA ILE A 434 -23.11 -15.28 -7.19
C ILE A 434 -22.52 -15.46 -5.79
N ALA A 435 -21.89 -16.60 -5.52
CA ALA A 435 -21.20 -16.85 -4.26
C ALA A 435 -20.07 -15.84 -4.02
N MET A 436 -19.28 -15.51 -5.04
CA MET A 436 -18.23 -14.49 -4.97
C MET A 436 -18.78 -13.09 -4.70
N ARG A 437 -19.89 -12.71 -5.36
CA ARG A 437 -20.58 -11.43 -5.11
C ARG A 437 -21.03 -11.31 -3.66
N TYR A 438 -21.69 -12.34 -3.13
CA TYR A 438 -22.10 -12.38 -1.72
C TYR A 438 -20.90 -12.37 -0.77
N PHE A 439 -19.87 -13.15 -1.08
CA PHE A 439 -18.69 -13.27 -0.25
C PHE A 439 -17.89 -11.96 -0.16
N ASP A 440 -17.67 -11.27 -1.29
CA ASP A 440 -17.06 -9.93 -1.32
C ASP A 440 -17.83 -8.95 -0.43
N ALA A 441 -19.17 -8.97 -0.52
CA ALA A 441 -20.04 -8.14 0.31
C ALA A 441 -19.95 -8.53 1.80
N ALA A 442 -20.01 -9.81 2.14
CA ALA A 442 -19.95 -10.29 3.52
C ALA A 442 -18.60 -9.99 4.20
N LEU A 443 -17.48 -10.16 3.49
CA LEU A 443 -16.15 -9.78 3.96
C LEU A 443 -16.03 -8.27 4.15
N THR A 444 -16.49 -7.49 3.16
CA THR A 444 -16.51 -6.04 3.25
C THR A 444 -17.34 -5.59 4.44
N HIS A 445 -18.51 -6.20 4.67
CA HIS A 445 -19.38 -5.88 5.79
C HIS A 445 -18.64 -6.09 7.12
N ARG A 446 -18.15 -7.31 7.34
CA ARG A 446 -17.38 -7.67 8.55
C ARG A 446 -16.20 -6.72 8.78
N ASP A 447 -15.39 -6.50 7.75
CA ASP A 447 -14.21 -5.63 7.84
C ASP A 447 -14.57 -4.21 8.28
N ARG A 448 -15.68 -3.67 7.77
CA ARG A 448 -16.14 -2.33 8.12
C ARG A 448 -16.73 -2.26 9.52
N GLU A 449 -17.46 -3.28 9.97
CA GLU A 449 -17.90 -3.38 11.37
C GLU A 449 -16.72 -3.37 12.35
N CYS A 450 -15.71 -4.19 12.09
CA CYS A 450 -14.49 -4.25 12.90
C CYS A 450 -13.76 -2.90 12.96
N LEU A 451 -13.59 -2.24 11.80
CA LEU A 451 -12.94 -0.92 11.73
C LEU A 451 -13.77 0.17 12.41
N ILE A 452 -15.10 0.12 12.30
CA ILE A 452 -15.99 1.06 13.00
C ILE A 452 -15.87 0.87 14.51
N HIS A 453 -15.89 -0.37 14.99
CA HIS A 453 -15.73 -0.69 16.40
C HIS A 453 -14.42 -0.09 16.96
N ASP A 454 -13.29 -0.38 16.32
CA ASP A 454 -11.97 0.01 16.83
C ASP A 454 -11.68 1.51 16.67
N LEU A 455 -12.05 2.09 15.52
CA LEU A 455 -11.66 3.47 15.17
C LEU A 455 -12.73 4.49 15.55
N CYS A 456 -14.00 4.12 15.52
CA CYS A 456 -15.12 5.07 15.62
C CYS A 456 -15.87 4.98 16.95
N ASP A 457 -16.04 3.79 17.51
CA ASP A 457 -16.81 3.59 18.75
C ASP A 457 -15.94 3.62 20.00
N ASN A 458 -14.73 3.06 19.93
CA ASN A 458 -13.75 3.14 20.99
C ASN A 458 -13.10 4.55 21.08
N ASP A 459 -12.54 4.88 22.24
CA ASP A 459 -11.76 6.10 22.48
C ASP A 459 -10.25 5.93 22.21
N GLN A 460 -9.77 4.73 21.89
CA GLN A 460 -8.36 4.48 21.60
C GLN A 460 -7.79 5.39 20.51
N LEU A 461 -8.51 5.60 19.39
CA LEU A 461 -8.08 6.53 18.35
C LEU A 461 -7.99 7.97 18.89
N ASN A 462 -8.94 8.38 19.73
CA ASN A 462 -8.96 9.73 20.30
C ASN A 462 -7.78 9.98 21.23
N ASP A 463 -7.43 8.97 22.03
CA ASP A 463 -6.24 8.99 22.89
C ASP A 463 -4.96 9.11 22.05
N VAL A 464 -4.81 8.29 21.00
CA VAL A 464 -3.65 8.33 20.10
C VAL A 464 -3.52 9.71 19.44
N VAL A 465 -4.62 10.25 18.88
CA VAL A 465 -4.58 11.56 18.23
C VAL A 465 -4.28 12.68 19.24
N ARG A 466 -4.81 12.60 20.47
CA ARG A 466 -4.51 13.60 21.51
C ARG A 466 -3.04 13.59 21.90
N GLU A 467 -2.46 12.41 22.14
CA GLU A 467 -1.04 12.31 22.49
C GLU A 467 -0.13 12.67 21.31
N PHE A 468 -0.53 12.36 20.08
CA PHE A 468 0.15 12.85 18.89
C PHE A 468 0.15 14.39 18.84
N MET A 469 -1.02 15.01 19.02
CA MET A 469 -1.13 16.48 19.04
C MET A 469 -0.30 17.11 20.17
N ASN A 470 -0.16 16.44 21.31
CA ASN A 470 0.70 16.87 22.41
C ASN A 470 2.19 16.75 22.02
N ALA A 471 2.61 15.62 21.44
CA ALA A 471 3.99 15.38 21.04
C ALA A 471 4.49 16.38 19.98
N PHE A 472 3.60 16.79 19.07
CA PHE A 472 3.90 17.77 18.03
C PHE A 472 3.49 19.22 18.39
N TYR A 473 3.03 19.49 19.62
CA TYR A 473 2.49 20.80 20.01
C TYR A 473 3.46 21.95 19.73
N ASN A 474 4.71 21.83 20.16
CA ASN A 474 5.71 22.90 19.99
C ASN A 474 6.02 23.16 18.52
N ILE A 475 6.10 22.10 17.70
CA ILE A 475 6.35 22.20 16.26
C ILE A 475 5.18 22.87 15.55
N ILE A 476 3.95 22.42 15.85
CA ILE A 476 2.73 23.02 15.28
C ILE A 476 2.65 24.49 15.66
N TYR A 477 2.99 24.83 16.91
CA TYR A 477 2.98 26.20 17.40
C TYR A 477 3.99 27.09 16.68
N GLU A 478 5.27 26.70 16.64
CA GLU A 478 6.33 27.49 16.01
C GLU A 478 6.05 27.68 14.51
N ALA A 479 5.62 26.61 13.83
CA ALA A 479 5.24 26.68 12.43
C ALA A 479 4.02 27.60 12.21
N HIS A 480 3.03 27.56 13.10
CA HIS A 480 1.84 28.41 13.03
C HIS A 480 2.15 29.90 13.23
N GLN A 481 3.12 30.24 14.09
CA GLN A 481 3.58 31.63 14.22
C GLN A 481 4.37 32.10 13.00
N ALA A 482 5.09 31.19 12.34
CA ALA A 482 5.93 31.48 11.19
C ALA A 482 5.18 31.54 9.85
N ALA A 483 4.12 30.77 9.68
CA ALA A 483 3.42 30.62 8.42
C ALA A 483 1.88 30.66 8.57
N ASP A 484 1.20 31.12 7.52
CA ASP A 484 -0.27 31.22 7.50
C ASP A 484 -0.92 29.85 7.23
N PHE A 485 -1.27 29.14 8.31
CA PHE A 485 -1.94 27.84 8.23
C PHE A 485 -3.34 27.94 7.61
N SER A 486 -4.04 29.08 7.79
CA SER A 486 -5.36 29.28 7.20
C SER A 486 -5.28 29.39 5.68
N GLN A 487 -4.21 29.99 5.16
CA GLN A 487 -3.95 30.01 3.72
C GLN A 487 -3.47 28.64 3.23
N ALA A 488 -2.56 27.98 3.96
CA ALA A 488 -2.07 26.65 3.59
C ALA A 488 -3.19 25.61 3.47
N ILE A 489 -4.13 25.58 4.43
CA ILE A 489 -5.32 24.71 4.36
C ILE A 489 -6.26 25.10 3.21
N TYR A 490 -6.36 26.38 2.87
CA TYR A 490 -7.13 26.81 1.71
C TYR A 490 -6.50 26.33 0.41
N ASP A 491 -5.19 26.49 0.25
CA ASP A 491 -4.46 26.02 -0.93
C ASP A 491 -4.58 24.49 -1.05
N PHE A 492 -4.42 23.76 0.06
CA PHE A 492 -4.58 22.30 0.11
C PHE A 492 -6.00 21.85 -0.24
N GLN A 493 -7.03 22.55 0.24
CA GLN A 493 -8.42 22.29 -0.12
C GLN A 493 -8.60 22.35 -1.64
N TYR A 494 -8.11 23.40 -2.29
CA TYR A 494 -8.23 23.56 -3.73
C TYR A 494 -7.39 22.55 -4.52
N PHE A 495 -6.20 22.22 -4.03
CA PHE A 495 -5.39 21.13 -4.59
C PHE A 495 -6.16 19.80 -4.58
N LEU A 496 -6.71 19.39 -3.43
CA LEU A 496 -7.50 18.17 -3.33
C LEU A 496 -8.73 18.19 -4.24
N TRP A 497 -9.41 19.34 -4.34
CA TRP A 497 -10.53 19.49 -5.24
C TRP A 497 -10.13 19.24 -6.69
N ASP A 498 -9.03 19.85 -7.14
CA ASP A 498 -8.54 19.68 -8.51
C ASP A 498 -8.05 18.23 -8.76
N VAL A 499 -7.43 17.54 -7.78
CA VAL A 499 -7.12 16.09 -7.86
C VAL A 499 -8.40 15.29 -8.10
N ILE A 500 -9.46 15.54 -7.33
CA ILE A 500 -10.75 14.85 -7.47
C ILE A 500 -11.33 15.08 -8.87
N GLN A 501 -11.29 16.32 -9.38
CA GLN A 501 -11.83 16.63 -10.70
C GLN A 501 -11.04 15.96 -11.84
N LEU A 502 -9.70 15.99 -11.76
CA LEU A 502 -8.85 15.32 -12.77
C LEU A 502 -9.03 13.81 -12.75
N SER A 503 -9.16 13.20 -11.57
CA SER A 503 -9.43 11.77 -11.43
C SER A 503 -10.77 11.38 -12.06
N LYS A 504 -11.85 12.09 -11.75
CA LYS A 504 -13.18 11.85 -12.36
C LYS A 504 -13.19 11.99 -13.88
N ALA A 505 -12.33 12.87 -14.40
CA ALA A 505 -12.18 13.08 -15.84
C ALA A 505 -11.30 12.03 -16.52
N GLY A 506 -10.66 11.12 -15.78
CA GLY A 506 -9.64 10.22 -16.33
C GLY A 506 -8.51 10.99 -17.01
N ALA A 507 -8.10 12.12 -16.42
CA ALA A 507 -7.20 13.06 -17.09
C ALA A 507 -5.80 12.47 -17.29
N PRO A 508 -5.11 12.82 -18.38
CA PRO A 508 -3.77 12.30 -18.66
C PRO A 508 -2.73 12.86 -17.68
N LEU A 509 -1.59 12.16 -17.56
CA LEU A 509 -0.49 12.51 -16.66
C LEU A 509 -0.03 13.97 -16.77
N VAL A 510 -0.01 14.55 -17.97
CA VAL A 510 0.37 15.96 -18.18
C VAL A 510 -0.49 16.93 -17.37
N LYS A 511 -1.79 16.62 -17.19
CA LYS A 511 -2.68 17.45 -16.35
C LYS A 511 -2.33 17.34 -14.88
N PHE A 512 -1.86 16.18 -14.42
CA PHE A 512 -1.36 16.00 -13.06
C PHE A 512 0.00 16.70 -12.84
N ILE A 513 0.89 16.71 -13.83
CA ILE A 513 2.14 17.49 -13.77
C ILE A 513 1.83 18.98 -13.64
N ASN A 514 0.95 19.50 -14.50
CA ASN A 514 0.51 20.90 -14.47
C ASN A 514 -0.22 21.23 -13.15
N LEU A 515 -0.95 20.26 -12.58
CA LEU A 515 -1.56 20.41 -11.25
C LEU A 515 -0.49 20.58 -10.17
N VAL A 516 0.50 19.68 -10.11
CA VAL A 516 1.57 19.74 -9.11
C VAL A 516 2.37 21.04 -9.27
N GLU A 517 2.74 21.41 -10.49
CA GLU A 517 3.42 22.68 -10.79
C GLU A 517 2.64 23.90 -10.29
N ARG A 518 1.33 23.95 -10.56
CA ARG A 518 0.46 25.06 -10.12
C ARG A 518 0.46 25.22 -8.60
N TYR A 519 0.33 24.12 -7.85
CA TYR A 519 0.28 24.16 -6.38
C TYR A 519 1.66 24.09 -5.71
N GLN A 520 2.72 23.79 -6.45
CA GLN A 520 4.11 23.81 -5.96
C GLN A 520 4.46 25.18 -5.40
N SER A 521 4.09 26.27 -6.10
CA SER A 521 4.29 27.64 -5.62
C SER A 521 3.61 27.88 -4.26
N CYS A 522 2.43 27.29 -4.02
CA CYS A 522 1.72 27.41 -2.74
C CYS A 522 2.47 26.68 -1.62
N PHE A 523 2.98 25.48 -1.91
CA PHE A 523 3.80 24.71 -0.98
C PHE A 523 5.13 25.41 -0.68
N VAL A 524 5.86 25.84 -1.71
CA VAL A 524 7.15 26.53 -1.55
C VAL A 524 6.97 27.84 -0.78
N ARG A 525 5.92 28.62 -1.04
CA ARG A 525 5.58 29.80 -0.23
C ARG A 525 5.42 29.47 1.25
N PHE A 526 4.78 28.35 1.56
CA PHE A 526 4.63 27.91 2.96
C PHE A 526 5.99 27.57 3.58
N ILE A 527 6.84 26.83 2.86
CA ILE A 527 8.20 26.49 3.33
C ILE A 527 9.10 27.74 3.44
N HIS A 528 9.06 28.65 2.48
CA HIS A 528 9.77 29.94 2.51
C HIS A 528 9.48 30.70 3.81
N ARG A 529 8.20 30.81 4.18
CA ARG A 529 7.78 31.46 5.43
C ARG A 529 8.33 30.75 6.67
N LEU A 530 8.36 29.42 6.68
CA LEU A 530 8.99 28.67 7.78
C LEU A 530 10.48 28.97 7.87
N VAL A 531 11.20 28.90 6.75
CA VAL A 531 12.66 29.15 6.67
C VAL A 531 13.01 30.55 7.14
N VAL A 532 12.23 31.56 6.74
CA VAL A 532 12.50 32.97 7.09
C VAL A 532 12.09 33.30 8.52
N ASN A 533 10.93 32.81 8.98
CA ASN A 533 10.34 33.26 10.25
C ASN A 533 10.58 32.31 11.43
N ALA A 534 10.93 31.04 11.20
CA ALA A 534 11.27 30.06 12.24
C ALA A 534 12.57 29.32 11.90
N PRO A 535 13.72 30.02 11.89
CA PRO A 535 15.02 29.42 11.55
C PRO A 535 15.42 28.29 12.49
N ASP A 536 15.07 28.36 13.78
CA ASP A 536 15.38 27.30 14.76
C ASP A 536 14.60 26.02 14.45
N LEU A 537 13.30 26.12 14.19
CA LEU A 537 12.46 25.00 13.76
C LEU A 537 13.01 24.38 12.47
N CYS A 538 13.31 25.22 11.47
CA CYS A 538 13.92 24.76 10.23
C CYS A 538 15.28 24.09 10.50
N GLY A 539 16.08 24.61 11.42
CA GLY A 539 17.33 24.00 11.89
C GLY A 539 17.13 22.57 12.37
N GLU A 540 16.14 22.31 13.25
CA GLU A 540 15.83 20.96 13.75
C GLU A 540 15.48 19.98 12.59
N TRP A 541 14.65 20.42 11.64
CA TRP A 541 14.31 19.62 10.46
C TRP A 541 15.50 19.37 9.55
N CYS A 542 16.40 20.35 9.43
CA CYS A 542 17.63 20.20 8.65
C CYS A 542 18.61 19.24 9.30
N ASP A 543 18.69 19.22 10.64
CA ASP A 543 19.48 18.23 11.37
C ASP A 543 18.95 16.81 11.11
N TRP A 544 17.63 16.62 11.14
CA TRP A 544 17.03 15.35 10.74
C TRP A 544 17.31 15.00 9.28
N TYR A 545 17.14 15.94 8.35
CA TYR A 545 17.38 15.65 6.94
C TYR A 545 18.86 15.31 6.68
N ARG A 546 19.80 16.02 7.32
CA ARG A 546 21.24 15.65 7.32
C ARG A 546 21.47 14.26 7.91
N HIS A 547 20.78 13.91 8.99
CA HIS A 547 20.84 12.56 9.55
C HIS A 547 20.40 11.52 8.51
N CYS A 548 19.25 11.73 7.86
CA CYS A 548 18.75 10.85 6.80
C CYS A 548 19.75 10.74 5.64
N LEU A 549 20.24 11.87 5.13
CA LEU A 549 21.23 11.92 4.05
C LEU A 549 22.52 11.18 4.41
N LYS A 550 22.98 11.29 5.66
CA LYS A 550 24.16 10.57 6.15
C LYS A 550 23.97 9.05 6.09
N GLN A 551 22.76 8.53 6.21
CA GLN A 551 22.51 7.08 6.08
C GLN A 551 22.88 6.53 4.69
N PHE A 552 22.82 7.38 3.66
CA PHE A 552 23.25 7.06 2.30
C PHE A 552 24.78 7.16 2.12
N SER A 553 25.52 7.72 3.09
CA SER A 553 26.98 7.80 3.02
C SER A 553 27.62 6.43 3.16
N VAL A 554 28.71 6.20 2.41
CA VAL A 554 29.59 5.03 2.55
C VAL A 554 30.23 4.91 3.94
N GLU A 555 30.27 6.01 4.70
CA GLU A 555 30.82 6.03 6.07
C GLU A 555 29.91 5.32 7.08
N VAL A 556 28.60 5.25 6.82
CA VAL A 556 27.65 4.61 7.72
C VAL A 556 27.65 3.11 7.48
N LYS A 557 28.14 2.36 8.48
CA LYS A 557 28.13 0.90 8.46
C LYS A 557 26.69 0.37 8.49
N THR A 558 26.34 -0.41 7.47
CA THR A 558 25.10 -1.19 7.36
C THR A 558 25.46 -2.62 7.00
N PRO A 559 24.52 -3.58 7.11
CA PRO A 559 24.71 -4.91 6.53
C PRO A 559 25.15 -4.80 5.07
N ASP A 560 26.07 -5.67 4.67
CA ASP A 560 26.48 -5.79 3.28
C ASP A 560 25.44 -6.64 2.56
N ALA A 561 24.39 -5.98 2.07
CA ALA A 561 23.28 -6.67 1.40
C ALA A 561 23.74 -7.47 0.18
N VAL A 562 24.83 -7.07 -0.48
CA VAL A 562 25.40 -7.79 -1.62
C VAL A 562 26.04 -9.08 -1.13
N ASP A 563 26.92 -9.03 -0.13
CA ASP A 563 27.49 -10.22 0.50
C ASP A 563 26.40 -11.17 1.03
N VAL A 564 25.36 -10.63 1.70
CA VAL A 564 24.21 -11.39 2.19
C VAL A 564 23.47 -12.10 1.05
N ALA A 565 23.17 -11.39 -0.04
CA ALA A 565 22.49 -11.96 -1.20
C ALA A 565 23.30 -13.10 -1.85
N HIS A 566 24.60 -12.91 -2.01
CA HIS A 566 25.49 -13.94 -2.57
C HIS A 566 25.68 -15.12 -1.63
N LYS A 567 25.75 -14.90 -0.31
CA LYS A 567 25.76 -15.99 0.68
C LYS A 567 24.47 -16.79 0.66
N ALA A 568 23.32 -16.12 0.62
CA ALA A 568 22.02 -16.77 0.48
C ALA A 568 21.96 -17.62 -0.80
N LEU A 569 22.40 -17.07 -1.92
CA LEU A 569 22.49 -17.79 -3.20
C LEU A 569 23.39 -19.03 -3.12
N ASN A 570 24.51 -18.94 -2.40
CA ASN A 570 25.45 -20.05 -2.22
C ASN A 570 24.98 -21.12 -1.22
N THR A 571 23.85 -20.92 -0.53
CA THR A 571 23.23 -21.99 0.27
C THR A 571 22.44 -22.99 -0.56
N LEU A 572 22.12 -22.64 -1.81
CA LEU A 572 21.37 -23.49 -2.73
C LEU A 572 22.28 -24.51 -3.42
N ASP A 573 21.71 -25.63 -3.85
CA ASP A 573 22.36 -26.53 -4.78
C ASP A 573 22.54 -25.86 -6.17
N GLU A 574 23.49 -26.35 -6.97
CA GLU A 574 23.84 -25.74 -8.25
C GLU A 574 22.68 -25.70 -9.27
N GLU A 575 21.75 -26.67 -9.22
CA GLU A 575 20.60 -26.70 -10.12
C GLU A 575 19.61 -25.59 -9.73
N THR A 576 19.22 -25.53 -8.47
CA THR A 576 18.31 -24.47 -7.97
C THR A 576 18.93 -23.09 -8.15
N LYS A 577 20.25 -22.96 -7.89
CA LYS A 577 21.00 -21.71 -8.11
C LYS A 577 20.94 -21.25 -9.57
N HIS A 578 21.11 -22.14 -10.53
CA HIS A 578 21.01 -21.81 -11.95
C HIS A 578 19.60 -21.32 -12.32
N GLN A 579 18.56 -22.03 -11.86
CA GLN A 579 17.17 -21.67 -12.13
C GLN A 579 16.79 -20.30 -11.55
N VAL A 580 17.26 -19.98 -10.35
CA VAL A 580 17.01 -18.67 -9.72
C VAL A 580 17.73 -17.54 -10.47
N LEU A 581 18.97 -17.77 -10.90
CA LEU A 581 19.71 -16.77 -11.69
C LEU A 581 19.10 -16.54 -13.07
N GLU A 582 18.55 -17.58 -13.69
CA GLU A 582 17.78 -17.48 -14.94
C GLU A 582 16.52 -16.63 -14.75
N GLU A 583 15.72 -16.93 -13.71
CA GLU A 583 14.50 -16.19 -13.37
C GLU A 583 14.77 -14.69 -13.11
N ILE A 584 15.86 -14.39 -12.41
CA ILE A 584 16.34 -13.01 -12.18
C ILE A 584 16.79 -12.36 -13.49
N GLY A 585 17.53 -13.08 -14.33
CA GLY A 585 18.02 -12.57 -15.61
C GLY A 585 16.88 -12.19 -16.55
N ASP A 586 15.83 -13.01 -16.61
CA ASP A 586 14.62 -12.74 -17.38
C ASP A 586 13.90 -11.48 -16.88
N TYR A 587 13.71 -11.35 -15.55
CA TYR A 587 13.10 -10.15 -14.98
C TYR A 587 13.91 -8.89 -15.27
N VAL A 588 15.23 -8.93 -15.14
CA VAL A 588 16.12 -7.79 -15.45
C VAL A 588 16.02 -7.39 -16.92
N LYS A 589 15.93 -8.38 -17.82
CA LYS A 589 15.76 -8.12 -19.25
C LYS A 589 14.42 -7.43 -19.54
N GLU A 590 13.34 -7.86 -18.89
CA GLU A 590 12.03 -7.19 -18.99
C GLU A 590 12.10 -5.74 -18.47
N LEU A 591 12.79 -5.51 -17.35
CA LEU A 591 13.06 -4.16 -16.83
C LEU A 591 13.81 -3.29 -17.84
N ASP A 592 14.87 -3.81 -18.45
CA ASP A 592 15.68 -3.09 -19.42
C ASP A 592 14.92 -2.76 -20.71
N GLU A 593 14.09 -3.69 -21.20
CA GLU A 593 13.25 -3.49 -22.39
C GLU A 593 12.18 -2.43 -22.16
N GLU A 594 11.52 -2.46 -21.01
CA GLU A 594 10.54 -1.46 -20.66
C GLU A 594 11.20 -0.10 -20.41
N SER A 595 12.35 -0.07 -19.75
CA SER A 595 13.14 1.16 -19.58
C SER A 595 13.62 1.74 -20.91
N LYS A 596 13.79 0.94 -21.97
CA LYS A 596 14.09 1.46 -23.31
C LYS A 596 12.86 2.06 -23.97
N LYS A 597 11.73 1.33 -23.95
CA LYS A 597 10.44 1.85 -24.46
C LYS A 597 10.03 3.13 -23.74
N ALA A 598 10.26 3.19 -22.44
CA ALA A 598 10.11 4.36 -21.60
C ALA A 598 10.86 5.57 -22.14
N ILE A 599 12.16 5.42 -22.38
CA ILE A 599 13.03 6.47 -22.89
C ILE A 599 12.57 6.90 -24.29
N GLU A 600 12.22 5.94 -25.15
CA GLU A 600 11.71 6.17 -26.51
C GLU A 600 10.38 6.93 -26.51
N ASN A 601 9.43 6.52 -25.66
CA ASN A 601 8.14 7.16 -25.46
C ASN A 601 8.25 8.47 -24.68
N LYS A 602 9.43 8.79 -24.15
CA LYS A 602 9.67 9.88 -23.20
C LYS A 602 8.70 9.73 -22.02
N ASP A 603 8.92 8.71 -21.22
CA ASP A 603 8.19 8.33 -20.01
C ASP A 603 9.20 8.03 -18.88
N SER A 604 9.44 9.00 -17.99
CA SER A 604 10.33 8.78 -16.81
C SER A 604 9.68 7.96 -15.70
N THR A 605 8.43 7.57 -15.89
CA THR A 605 7.60 6.93 -14.89
C THR A 605 7.67 5.42 -15.03
N SER A 606 8.22 4.95 -16.14
CA SER A 606 8.23 3.55 -16.53
C SER A 606 8.91 2.61 -15.55
N GLU A 607 9.99 2.98 -14.84
CA GLU A 607 10.55 2.09 -13.81
C GLU A 607 9.55 1.90 -12.65
N TRP A 608 8.94 2.99 -12.18
CA TRP A 608 7.93 2.96 -11.12
C TRP A 608 6.67 2.22 -11.57
N LEU A 609 6.16 2.58 -12.75
CA LEU A 609 5.00 1.95 -13.35
C LEU A 609 5.26 0.48 -13.59
N LEU A 610 6.42 0.08 -14.08
CA LEU A 610 6.76 -1.32 -14.28
C LEU A 610 6.81 -2.09 -12.96
N HIS A 611 7.46 -1.55 -11.92
CA HIS A 611 7.43 -2.20 -10.61
C HIS A 611 5.99 -2.31 -10.09
N LEU A 612 5.19 -1.25 -10.20
CA LEU A 612 3.79 -1.24 -9.80
C LEU A 612 2.94 -2.24 -10.60
N TYR A 613 3.12 -2.30 -11.93
CA TYR A 613 2.44 -3.24 -12.82
C TYR A 613 2.85 -4.67 -12.53
N ASN A 614 4.15 -4.95 -12.38
CA ASN A 614 4.63 -6.28 -12.03
C ASN A 614 4.16 -6.70 -10.64
N PHE A 615 4.08 -5.80 -9.67
CA PHE A 615 3.46 -6.08 -8.39
C PHE A 615 1.96 -6.37 -8.50
N PHE A 616 1.26 -5.55 -9.29
CA PHE A 616 -0.16 -5.71 -9.52
C PHE A 616 -0.47 -7.04 -10.21
N GLY A 617 0.26 -7.39 -11.28
CA GLY A 617 0.16 -8.67 -11.94
C GLY A 617 0.56 -9.86 -11.05
N SER A 618 1.55 -9.70 -10.17
CA SER A 618 1.93 -10.78 -9.23
C SER A 618 0.87 -11.09 -8.17
N ALA A 619 -0.13 -10.24 -8.00
CA ALA A 619 -1.21 -10.53 -7.06
C ALA A 619 -2.08 -11.66 -7.61
N ILE A 620 -2.04 -12.82 -6.97
CA ILE A 620 -2.91 -13.95 -7.31
C ILE A 620 -4.33 -13.70 -6.82
N ILE A 621 -5.30 -14.07 -7.64
CA ILE A 621 -6.73 -14.07 -7.33
C ILE A 621 -7.31 -15.48 -7.41
N THR A 622 -8.41 -15.70 -6.69
CA THR A 622 -9.18 -16.95 -6.78
C THR A 622 -9.58 -17.25 -8.23
N PRO A 623 -9.64 -18.54 -8.64
CA PRO A 623 -10.17 -18.95 -9.94
C PRO A 623 -11.55 -18.35 -10.25
N THR A 624 -11.86 -18.03 -11.51
CA THR A 624 -13.18 -17.52 -11.91
C THR A 624 -14.25 -18.61 -12.04
N THR A 625 -13.82 -19.86 -12.17
CA THR A 625 -14.65 -21.06 -12.25
C THR A 625 -14.52 -21.88 -10.98
N ALA A 626 -15.45 -22.82 -10.73
CA ALA A 626 -15.42 -23.64 -9.52
C ALA A 626 -14.11 -24.43 -9.36
N HIS A 627 -13.61 -24.94 -10.49
CA HIS A 627 -12.32 -25.60 -10.61
C HIS A 627 -11.45 -24.81 -11.59
N GLY A 628 -10.22 -24.53 -11.20
CA GLY A 628 -9.23 -23.83 -12.01
C GLY A 628 -8.02 -23.39 -11.17
N VAL A 629 -6.90 -23.16 -11.84
CA VAL A 629 -5.69 -22.66 -11.17
C VAL A 629 -5.92 -21.19 -10.75
N PRO A 630 -5.51 -20.76 -9.54
CA PRO A 630 -5.43 -19.35 -9.21
C PRO A 630 -4.56 -18.60 -10.22
N GLN A 631 -4.97 -17.40 -10.62
CA GLN A 631 -4.28 -16.66 -11.68
C GLN A 631 -3.77 -15.30 -11.20
N PRO A 632 -2.69 -14.79 -11.82
CA PRO A 632 -2.31 -13.38 -11.77
C PRO A 632 -3.50 -12.46 -12.05
N GLN A 633 -3.61 -11.35 -11.32
CA GLN A 633 -4.60 -10.30 -11.57
C GLN A 633 -4.49 -9.73 -12.99
N LEU A 634 -3.28 -9.62 -13.50
CA LEU A 634 -3.01 -9.29 -14.90
C LEU A 634 -2.37 -10.50 -15.58
N PRO A 635 -3.06 -11.17 -16.51
CA PRO A 635 -2.48 -12.25 -17.28
C PRO A 635 -1.20 -11.79 -17.99
N ASN A 636 -0.18 -12.66 -18.00
CA ASN A 636 1.15 -12.40 -18.60
C ASN A 636 1.93 -11.23 -17.98
N CYS A 637 1.45 -10.62 -16.89
CA CYS A 637 2.15 -9.58 -16.14
C CYS A 637 2.39 -10.07 -14.71
N GLY A 638 3.57 -9.80 -14.18
CA GLY A 638 3.98 -10.30 -12.89
C GLY A 638 5.49 -10.30 -12.78
N MET A 639 5.99 -10.33 -11.56
CA MET A 639 7.43 -10.39 -11.32
C MET A 639 8.06 -11.67 -11.86
N LYS A 640 7.29 -12.76 -11.96
CA LYS A 640 7.78 -14.10 -12.35
C LYS A 640 9.02 -14.52 -11.53
N LEU A 641 9.05 -14.17 -10.24
CA LEU A 641 10.14 -14.41 -9.29
C LEU A 641 9.75 -15.43 -8.21
N ASN A 642 8.97 -16.44 -8.58
CA ASN A 642 8.42 -17.44 -7.65
C ASN A 642 9.50 -18.31 -7.02
N ARG A 643 10.46 -18.82 -7.80
CA ARG A 643 11.53 -19.68 -7.26
C ARG A 643 12.47 -18.86 -6.39
N THR A 644 12.82 -17.66 -6.84
CA THR A 644 13.62 -16.68 -6.10
C THR A 644 13.00 -16.41 -4.74
N LYS A 645 11.69 -16.10 -4.71
CA LYS A 645 10.95 -15.86 -3.47
C LYS A 645 10.91 -17.10 -2.57
N GLU A 646 10.61 -18.27 -3.11
CA GLU A 646 10.50 -19.51 -2.33
C GLU A 646 11.85 -19.92 -1.72
N LYS A 647 12.94 -19.81 -2.49
CA LYS A 647 14.23 -20.39 -2.13
C LYS A 647 15.18 -19.42 -1.44
N LEU A 648 15.16 -18.13 -1.77
CA LEU A 648 16.15 -17.17 -1.28
C LEU A 648 15.64 -16.24 -0.19
N LEU A 649 14.34 -16.03 -0.06
CA LEU A 649 13.83 -14.98 0.83
C LEU A 649 14.15 -15.25 2.30
N THR A 650 13.92 -16.47 2.79
CA THR A 650 14.23 -16.85 4.18
C THR A 650 15.74 -16.87 4.48
N PRO A 651 16.60 -17.51 3.66
CA PRO A 651 18.05 -17.40 3.84
C PRO A 651 18.56 -15.95 3.83
N PHE A 652 18.06 -15.13 2.90
CA PHE A 652 18.41 -13.72 2.79
C PHE A 652 18.01 -12.94 4.06
N ARG A 653 16.77 -13.08 4.52
CA ARG A 653 16.27 -12.45 5.75
C ARG A 653 17.11 -12.82 6.97
N ASN A 654 17.39 -14.12 7.16
CA ASN A 654 18.13 -14.61 8.32
C ASN A 654 19.56 -14.06 8.36
N LEU A 655 20.27 -14.10 7.23
CA LEU A 655 21.62 -13.57 7.11
C LEU A 655 21.67 -12.04 7.25
N LEU A 656 20.66 -11.33 6.73
CA LEU A 656 20.54 -9.88 6.89
C LEU A 656 20.33 -9.51 8.36
N MET A 657 19.46 -10.24 9.05
CA MET A 657 19.17 -10.05 10.46
C MET A 657 20.38 -10.40 11.35
N GLU A 658 21.15 -11.44 11.00
CA GLU A 658 22.42 -11.78 11.65
C GLU A 658 23.42 -10.62 11.59
N GLN A 659 23.70 -10.10 10.39
CA GLN A 659 24.60 -8.96 10.21
C GLN A 659 24.09 -7.70 10.92
N LEU A 660 22.78 -7.46 10.89
CA LEU A 660 22.17 -6.33 11.60
C LEU A 660 22.38 -6.44 13.11
N ASN A 661 22.15 -7.62 13.69
CA ASN A 661 22.33 -7.87 15.11
C ASN A 661 23.81 -7.74 15.52
N GLU A 662 24.75 -8.23 14.70
CA GLU A 662 26.19 -8.04 14.93
C GLU A 662 26.59 -6.56 14.97
N LEU A 663 26.05 -5.75 14.04
CA LEU A 663 26.32 -4.31 14.01
C LEU A 663 25.73 -3.60 15.23
N GLN A 664 24.53 -4.01 15.66
CA GLN A 664 23.90 -3.48 16.87
C GLN A 664 24.69 -3.84 18.13
N ALA A 665 25.18 -5.08 18.25
CA ALA A 665 26.04 -5.51 19.35
C ALA A 665 27.36 -4.72 19.39
N LYS A 666 28.04 -4.55 18.25
CA LYS A 666 29.27 -3.75 18.14
C LYS A 666 29.07 -2.30 18.59
N ASN A 667 27.93 -1.69 18.22
CA ASN A 667 27.61 -0.33 18.63
C ASN A 667 27.34 -0.20 20.14
N GLN A 668 26.79 -1.24 20.78
CA GLN A 668 26.59 -1.30 22.24
C GLN A 668 27.90 -1.58 23.01
N GLU A 669 28.81 -2.37 22.42
CA GLU A 669 30.11 -2.70 23.02
C GLU A 669 31.11 -1.56 22.96
N THR A 670 31.01 -0.63 22.00
CA THR A 670 31.75 0.65 22.07
C THR A 670 31.28 1.43 23.29
N PRO A 671 32.03 1.48 24.40
CA PRO A 671 31.68 2.34 25.51
C PRO A 671 31.83 3.77 25.01
N SER A 672 31.07 4.70 25.58
CA SER A 672 31.34 6.13 25.45
C SER A 672 32.68 6.46 26.16
N GLU A 673 33.81 5.95 25.63
CA GLU A 673 35.17 6.35 25.97
C GLU A 673 35.44 7.73 25.38
N MET A 674 34.67 8.73 25.80
CA MET A 674 35.06 10.14 25.83
C MET A 674 34.46 10.87 27.05
N THR A 675 34.20 10.16 28.15
CA THR A 675 33.88 10.79 29.44
C THR A 675 34.67 10.18 30.59
N SER A 676 35.97 10.46 30.63
CA SER A 676 36.85 10.56 31.81
C SER A 676 38.28 10.50 31.28
N THR A 677 39.01 11.60 31.23
CA THR A 677 39.67 12.18 32.40
C THR A 677 39.59 13.70 32.43
N GLU A 678 39.40 14.20 33.66
CA GLU A 678 39.38 15.57 34.17
C GLU A 678 40.49 16.50 33.67
#